data_AF-A0A1Y3A6M9-F1
#
_entry.id   AF-A0A1Y3A6M9-F1
#
_cell.length_a   1.000
_cell.length_b   1.000
_cell.length_c   1.000
_cell.angle_alpha   90.00
_cell.angle_beta   90.00
_cell.angle_gamma   90.00
#
_symmetry.space_group_name_H-M   'P 1'
#
loop_
_entity.id
_entity.type
_entity.pdbx_description
1 polymer ?
#
loop_
_entity_poly.entity_id
_entity_poly.type
_entity_poly.pdbx_seq_one_letter_code
_entity_poly.pdbx_strand_id
1 'polypeptide(L)'
;MNANRRTALGIGALVVLAAAIGAGVFVWSGSQAATWFVLVGVPLFVVLGIGLYVRGVITRSGTSEQQFVRTRARSTAEEFQALLRQRQELRTAYPDWDPGIGAQIESAVGDFETQGVTVDRETGAFDLGKGVKSADLQEFERLSNETERLEDEVESSFREFVAGDLSRRERVLDRLSEVDLAEPSESFSAPDSSASVAECRDVLDGSREATRETVGAAIETVREMRRGGQRADDGGAIEADLADAEAALDRGEFESAVESVLEARDRLRDEFSGSFNEELDAIRDLVDAVDRANVDPHVEANSIDEVDRIDAAVSDLDSALDLSEASRHRSDLRRVCLDMVRTMEQRLVGHAETLRAADLPPGYYTEPDAVDERFAAELEDVDDLERFTERWETAATDLRDAVETASTKAAVVEAYDDVSETIEVALAERGEVVGDDLPMRHAGQFLGLYYRRNEGLEFDPSVPVLRLGDVETHDLTVEVAYEHGSERPRTATVALDGGGYSETVTVETRVAGTAAFENVPAGTHELSADPGDDAFSAIERDVTVDGDASVSVEFLEQELREQLCADVEVDMTEVLPDMRSRLESSFAEEGYVSTEMDLPVQDTHAACLLAVWSDETGYGICRSDGDVVVYDHDQIKREVTNVLRYNIDPGDRVSFAELRQNFLSAPVPDSVIRDVVGGIDGEHSVTMTETGLETNEH
;
A
#
# COMPACT_ATOMS: atom_id res chain seq x y z
N MET A 1 -24.23 68.47 -32.75
CA MET A 1 -24.35 67.54 -33.91
C MET A 1 -25.31 67.98 -35.05
N ASN A 2 -25.59 69.28 -35.28
CA ASN A 2 -26.41 69.73 -36.44
C ASN A 2 -25.70 70.70 -37.40
N ALA A 3 -24.43 71.03 -37.17
CA ALA A 3 -23.61 71.80 -38.12
C ALA A 3 -22.93 70.89 -39.17
N ASN A 4 -22.49 69.69 -38.79
CA ASN A 4 -21.81 68.75 -39.71
C ASN A 4 -22.73 68.10 -40.77
N ARG A 5 -24.05 68.08 -40.59
CA ARG A 5 -24.99 67.59 -41.64
C ARG A 5 -25.20 68.57 -42.78
N ARG A 6 -25.05 69.89 -42.56
CA ARG A 6 -25.17 70.91 -43.63
C ARG A 6 -23.89 71.02 -44.48
N THR A 7 -22.72 70.82 -43.87
CA THR A 7 -21.43 70.85 -44.58
C THR A 7 -21.20 69.57 -45.39
N ALA A 8 -21.59 68.40 -44.85
CA ALA A 8 -21.51 67.13 -45.58
C ALA A 8 -22.51 67.04 -46.76
N LEU A 9 -23.73 67.60 -46.62
CA LEU A 9 -24.68 67.70 -47.75
C LEU A 9 -24.23 68.68 -48.85
N GLY A 10 -23.49 69.73 -48.49
CA GLY A 10 -22.96 70.70 -49.47
C GLY A 10 -21.85 70.13 -50.35
N ILE A 11 -20.94 69.33 -49.78
CA ILE A 11 -19.86 68.67 -50.52
C ILE A 11 -20.43 67.48 -51.33
N GLY A 12 -21.35 66.70 -50.76
CA GLY A 12 -22.04 65.61 -51.47
C GLY A 12 -22.87 66.08 -52.67
N ALA A 13 -23.57 67.22 -52.55
CA ALA A 13 -24.35 67.79 -53.66
C ALA A 13 -23.47 68.28 -54.82
N LEU A 14 -22.27 68.80 -54.55
CA LEU A 14 -21.31 69.24 -55.58
C LEU A 14 -20.72 68.07 -56.37
N VAL A 15 -20.43 66.95 -55.70
CA VAL A 15 -19.92 65.73 -56.36
C VAL A 15 -20.99 65.10 -57.26
N VAL A 16 -22.25 65.06 -56.82
CA VAL A 16 -23.36 64.54 -57.63
C VAL A 16 -23.65 65.43 -58.84
N LEU A 17 -23.56 66.76 -58.69
CA LEU A 17 -23.77 67.70 -59.80
C LEU A 17 -22.62 67.65 -60.82
N ALA A 18 -21.38 67.47 -60.37
CA ALA A 18 -20.23 67.24 -61.25
C ALA A 18 -20.32 65.90 -62.00
N ALA A 19 -20.79 64.83 -61.34
CA ALA A 19 -21.01 63.54 -61.96
C ALA A 19 -22.14 63.59 -63.02
N ALA A 20 -23.22 64.33 -62.78
CA ALA A 20 -24.31 64.51 -63.74
C ALA A 20 -23.89 65.31 -64.98
N ILE A 21 -23.06 66.35 -64.82
CA ILE A 21 -22.50 67.13 -65.93
C ILE A 21 -21.49 66.28 -66.72
N GLY A 22 -20.66 65.49 -66.04
CA GLY A 22 -19.73 64.55 -66.69
C GLY A 22 -20.45 63.46 -67.50
N ALA A 23 -21.55 62.91 -66.97
CA ALA A 23 -22.37 61.93 -67.67
C ALA A 23 -23.08 62.54 -68.91
N GLY A 24 -23.55 63.79 -68.83
CA GLY A 24 -24.16 64.50 -69.97
C GLY A 24 -23.18 64.79 -71.10
N VAL A 25 -21.93 65.14 -70.79
CA VAL A 25 -20.87 65.38 -71.78
C VAL A 25 -20.40 64.07 -72.44
N PHE A 26 -20.38 62.97 -71.70
CA PHE A 26 -20.02 61.64 -72.21
C PHE A 26 -21.01 61.09 -73.25
N VAL A 27 -22.30 61.43 -73.14
CA VAL A 27 -23.35 60.95 -74.06
C VAL A 27 -23.36 61.72 -75.39
N TRP A 28 -22.86 62.97 -75.42
CA TRP A 28 -22.99 63.84 -76.61
C TRP A 28 -21.73 63.93 -77.48
N SER A 29 -20.54 63.66 -76.95
CA SER A 29 -19.28 63.64 -77.71
C SER A 29 -18.35 62.56 -77.18
N GLY A 30 -17.98 61.59 -78.01
CA GLY A 30 -17.24 60.38 -77.63
C GLY A 30 -15.93 60.58 -76.85
N SER A 31 -15.33 59.44 -76.45
CA SER A 31 -14.40 59.23 -75.32
C SER A 31 -13.14 60.09 -75.21
N GLN A 32 -12.81 60.95 -76.17
CA GLN A 32 -11.66 61.87 -76.10
C GLN A 32 -11.97 63.21 -75.43
N ALA A 33 -13.23 63.66 -75.39
CA ALA A 33 -13.62 64.91 -74.75
C ALA A 33 -13.82 64.77 -73.22
N ALA A 34 -14.25 63.59 -72.78
CA ALA A 34 -14.49 63.31 -71.35
C ALA A 34 -13.18 63.32 -70.54
N THR A 35 -12.07 62.84 -71.11
CA THR A 35 -10.76 62.83 -70.44
C THR A 35 -10.19 64.25 -70.25
N TRP A 36 -10.37 65.14 -71.23
CA TRP A 36 -9.96 66.55 -71.10
C TRP A 36 -10.83 67.34 -70.09
N PHE A 37 -12.11 67.01 -69.98
CA PHE A 37 -12.99 67.60 -68.96
C PHE A 37 -12.62 67.15 -67.53
N VAL A 38 -12.18 65.91 -67.33
CA VAL A 38 -11.71 65.43 -66.02
C VAL A 38 -10.32 65.99 -65.68
N LEU A 39 -9.38 66.02 -66.63
CA LEU A 39 -8.00 66.49 -66.40
C LEU A 39 -7.86 68.01 -66.28
N VAL A 40 -8.68 68.78 -67.00
CA VAL A 40 -8.56 70.25 -67.02
C VAL A 40 -9.87 70.95 -66.63
N GLY A 41 -11.02 70.39 -66.99
CA GLY A 41 -12.33 70.97 -66.65
C GLY A 41 -12.64 70.95 -65.15
N VAL A 42 -12.43 69.82 -64.45
CA VAL A 42 -12.69 69.70 -63.01
C VAL A 42 -11.75 70.57 -62.17
N PRO A 43 -10.42 70.58 -62.39
CA PRO A 43 -9.54 71.51 -61.68
C PRO A 43 -9.88 72.97 -61.97
N LEU A 44 -10.25 73.31 -63.20
CA LEU A 44 -10.62 74.70 -63.54
C LEU A 44 -11.97 75.10 -62.94
N PHE A 45 -12.95 74.19 -62.84
CA PHE A 45 -14.22 74.42 -62.12
C PHE A 45 -14.05 74.48 -60.61
N VAL A 46 -13.12 73.71 -60.04
CA VAL A 46 -12.76 73.79 -58.62
C VAL A 46 -12.02 75.10 -58.34
N VAL A 47 -11.09 75.53 -59.20
CA VAL A 47 -10.37 76.81 -59.06
C VAL A 47 -11.27 78.03 -59.33
N LEU A 48 -12.18 77.98 -60.33
CA LEU A 48 -13.19 79.04 -60.54
C LEU A 48 -14.30 79.01 -59.48
N GLY A 49 -14.68 77.82 -59.00
CA GLY A 49 -15.66 77.63 -57.94
C GLY A 49 -15.15 78.11 -56.58
N ILE A 50 -13.89 77.80 -56.26
CA ILE A 50 -13.18 78.36 -55.10
C ILE A 50 -12.94 79.86 -55.32
N GLY A 51 -12.56 80.30 -56.52
CA GLY A 51 -12.38 81.72 -56.84
C GLY A 51 -13.66 82.55 -56.72
N LEU A 52 -14.82 82.01 -57.09
CA LEU A 52 -16.13 82.67 -56.95
C LEU A 52 -16.75 82.48 -55.55
N TYR A 53 -16.46 81.39 -54.85
CA TYR A 53 -16.87 81.18 -53.46
C TYR A 53 -16.05 82.07 -52.51
N VAL A 54 -14.74 82.17 -52.70
CA VAL A 54 -13.87 83.09 -51.96
C VAL A 54 -14.21 84.55 -52.30
N ARG A 55 -14.47 84.90 -53.57
CA ARG A 55 -14.90 86.26 -53.94
C ARG A 55 -16.33 86.60 -53.50
N GLY A 56 -17.20 85.59 -53.36
CA GLY A 56 -18.59 85.73 -52.90
C GLY A 56 -18.74 85.76 -51.37
N VAL A 57 -17.90 85.05 -50.62
CA VAL A 57 -17.86 85.10 -49.15
C VAL A 57 -17.16 86.38 -48.68
N ILE A 58 -16.09 86.81 -49.35
CA ILE A 58 -15.39 88.08 -49.04
C ILE A 58 -16.25 89.33 -49.35
N THR A 59 -17.27 89.22 -50.22
CA THR A 59 -18.16 90.36 -50.52
C THR A 59 -19.53 90.32 -49.82
N ARG A 60 -19.87 89.27 -49.06
CA ARG A 60 -21.14 89.20 -48.29
C ARG A 60 -21.00 89.31 -46.77
N SER A 61 -19.78 89.30 -46.22
CA SER A 61 -19.51 89.72 -44.84
C SER A 61 -18.36 90.73 -44.85
N GLY A 62 -18.64 92.00 -44.59
CA GLY A 62 -17.63 93.06 -44.60
C GLY A 62 -16.62 92.94 -43.46
N THR A 63 -15.64 92.06 -43.59
CA THR A 63 -14.50 91.90 -42.67
C THR A 63 -13.22 92.32 -43.38
N SER A 64 -12.57 93.38 -42.89
CA SER A 64 -11.26 93.82 -43.39
C SER A 64 -10.15 92.83 -43.00
N GLU A 65 -9.04 92.80 -43.74
CA GLU A 65 -7.83 92.01 -43.44
C GLU A 65 -7.38 92.14 -41.97
N GLN A 66 -7.56 93.33 -41.39
CA GLN A 66 -7.29 93.62 -39.97
C GLN A 66 -8.22 92.88 -38.98
N GLN A 67 -9.45 92.57 -39.37
CA GLN A 67 -10.37 91.77 -38.53
C GLN A 67 -10.04 90.27 -38.61
N PHE A 68 -9.50 89.81 -39.75
CA PHE A 68 -9.04 88.43 -39.89
C PHE A 68 -7.79 88.18 -39.03
N VAL A 69 -6.76 89.03 -39.13
CA VAL A 69 -5.53 88.93 -38.30
C VAL A 69 -5.88 88.97 -36.81
N ARG A 70 -6.79 89.86 -36.40
CA ARG A 70 -7.25 89.91 -35.00
C ARG A 70 -7.96 88.64 -34.54
N THR A 71 -8.71 87.99 -35.43
CA THR A 71 -9.40 86.73 -35.12
C THR A 71 -8.41 85.57 -35.01
N ARG A 72 -7.41 85.50 -35.91
CA ARG A 72 -6.35 84.49 -35.84
C ARG A 72 -5.48 84.66 -34.59
N ALA A 73 -5.03 85.89 -34.32
CA ALA A 73 -4.27 86.23 -33.10
C ALA A 73 -5.01 85.82 -31.83
N ARG A 74 -6.34 86.01 -31.80
CA ARG A 74 -7.18 85.57 -30.69
C ARG A 74 -7.22 84.05 -30.56
N SER A 75 -7.45 83.31 -31.66
CA SER A 75 -7.47 81.83 -31.65
C SER A 75 -6.15 81.27 -31.13
N THR A 76 -5.04 81.74 -31.68
CA THR A 76 -3.70 81.26 -31.30
C THR A 76 -3.34 81.62 -29.86
N ALA A 77 -3.77 82.79 -29.37
CA ALA A 77 -3.61 83.13 -27.95
C ALA A 77 -4.54 82.32 -27.02
N GLU A 78 -5.74 81.94 -27.47
CA GLU A 78 -6.65 81.03 -26.74
C GLU A 78 -6.07 79.61 -26.66
N GLU A 79 -5.46 79.11 -27.75
CA GLU A 79 -4.71 77.83 -27.79
C GLU A 79 -3.55 77.86 -26.78
N PHE A 80 -2.71 78.90 -26.81
CA PHE A 80 -1.58 79.02 -25.89
C PHE A 80 -2.01 79.22 -24.43
N GLN A 81 -3.12 79.93 -24.19
CA GLN A 81 -3.73 80.04 -22.85
C GLN A 81 -4.19 78.67 -22.33
N ALA A 82 -4.76 77.82 -23.19
CA ALA A 82 -5.21 76.48 -22.80
C ALA A 82 -4.01 75.61 -22.36
N LEU A 83 -2.93 75.63 -23.13
CA LEU A 83 -1.66 74.97 -22.79
C LEU A 83 -1.12 75.41 -21.42
N LEU A 84 -1.01 76.73 -21.18
CA LEU A 84 -0.49 77.26 -19.91
C LEU A 84 -1.37 76.87 -18.72
N ARG A 85 -2.70 76.87 -18.88
CA ARG A 85 -3.62 76.42 -17.84
C ARG A 85 -3.48 74.93 -17.56
N GLN A 86 -3.43 74.09 -18.60
CA GLN A 86 -3.26 72.64 -18.45
C GLN A 86 -1.94 72.31 -17.73
N ARG A 87 -0.84 72.96 -18.13
CA ARG A 87 0.46 72.81 -17.46
C ARG A 87 0.38 73.22 -15.98
N GLN A 88 -0.24 74.36 -15.67
CA GLN A 88 -0.32 74.84 -14.28
C GLN A 88 -1.20 73.91 -13.43
N GLU A 89 -2.29 73.40 -13.99
CA GLU A 89 -3.14 72.42 -13.34
C GLU A 89 -2.36 71.13 -13.02
N LEU A 90 -1.62 70.60 -14.00
CA LEU A 90 -0.78 69.42 -13.82
C LEU A 90 0.34 69.64 -12.82
N ARG A 91 1.05 70.78 -12.85
CA ARG A 91 2.09 71.10 -11.84
C ARG A 91 1.53 71.25 -10.43
N THR A 92 0.29 71.71 -10.30
CA THR A 92 -0.36 71.85 -9.00
C THR A 92 -0.79 70.49 -8.45
N ALA A 93 -1.29 69.60 -9.31
CA ALA A 93 -1.69 68.24 -8.93
C ALA A 93 -0.48 67.30 -8.73
N TYR A 94 0.60 67.50 -9.47
CA TYR A 94 1.80 66.66 -9.48
C TYR A 94 3.06 67.53 -9.33
N PRO A 95 3.43 67.89 -8.08
CA PRO A 95 4.54 68.81 -7.81
C PRO A 95 5.91 68.32 -8.31
N ASP A 96 6.09 67.00 -8.39
CA ASP A 96 7.35 66.36 -8.82
C ASP A 96 7.50 66.32 -10.35
N TRP A 97 6.47 66.68 -11.11
CA TRP A 97 6.51 66.74 -12.56
C TRP A 97 6.92 68.13 -13.05
N ASP A 98 7.98 68.19 -13.87
CA ASP A 98 8.37 69.37 -14.63
C ASP A 98 8.66 68.99 -16.09
N PRO A 99 7.91 69.53 -17.07
CA PRO A 99 8.15 69.23 -18.48
C PRO A 99 9.44 69.86 -19.03
N GLY A 100 10.13 70.74 -18.29
CA GLY A 100 11.40 71.33 -18.73
C GLY A 100 11.28 72.35 -19.87
N ILE A 101 10.07 72.66 -20.32
CA ILE A 101 9.79 73.58 -21.44
C ILE A 101 9.75 75.08 -21.07
N GLY A 102 10.27 75.44 -19.89
CA GLY A 102 10.16 76.81 -19.36
C GLY A 102 10.77 77.88 -20.27
N ALA A 103 11.92 77.57 -20.88
CA ALA A 103 12.61 78.49 -21.80
C ALA A 103 11.85 78.68 -23.12
N GLN A 104 11.21 77.62 -23.62
CA GLN A 104 10.42 77.63 -24.85
C GLN A 104 9.11 78.41 -24.65
N ILE A 105 8.46 78.25 -23.50
CA ILE A 105 7.31 79.09 -23.11
C ILE A 105 7.70 80.56 -23.04
N GLU A 106 8.86 80.88 -22.46
CA GLU A 106 9.36 82.25 -22.38
C GLU A 106 9.63 82.85 -23.79
N SER A 107 10.20 82.04 -24.68
CA SER A 107 10.41 82.42 -26.08
C SER A 107 9.07 82.70 -26.79
N ALA A 108 8.10 81.79 -26.68
CA ALA A 108 6.77 81.93 -27.29
C ALA A 108 6.03 83.19 -26.78
N VAL A 109 6.12 83.49 -25.48
CA VAL A 109 5.54 84.72 -24.90
C VAL A 109 6.18 85.97 -25.50
N GLY A 110 7.51 85.99 -25.67
CA GLY A 110 8.21 87.10 -26.32
C GLY A 110 7.80 87.30 -27.78
N ASP A 111 7.52 86.20 -28.48
CA ASP A 111 7.04 86.23 -29.86
C ASP A 111 5.60 86.75 -29.96
N PHE A 112 4.71 86.35 -29.04
CA PHE A 112 3.36 86.92 -28.92
C PHE A 112 3.40 88.44 -28.63
N GLU A 113 4.27 88.87 -27.72
CA GLU A 113 4.45 90.29 -27.38
C GLU A 113 4.94 91.11 -28.58
N THR A 114 5.85 90.55 -29.37
CA THR A 114 6.36 91.17 -30.61
C THR A 114 5.24 91.37 -31.64
N GLN A 115 4.25 90.47 -31.69
CA GLN A 115 3.07 90.59 -32.55
C GLN A 115 1.92 91.41 -31.92
N GLY A 116 2.15 92.02 -30.76
CA GLY A 116 1.21 92.92 -30.08
C GLY A 116 0.17 92.23 -29.18
N VAL A 117 0.41 90.97 -28.79
CA VAL A 117 -0.39 90.23 -27.81
C VAL A 117 0.39 90.12 -26.51
N THR A 118 -0.12 90.67 -25.41
CA THR A 118 0.52 90.52 -24.10
C THR A 118 -0.04 89.29 -23.40
N VAL A 119 0.82 88.41 -22.91
CA VAL A 119 0.43 87.15 -22.23
C VAL A 119 1.05 87.09 -20.84
N ASP A 120 0.21 86.86 -19.83
CA ASP A 120 0.65 86.58 -18.47
C ASP A 120 1.04 85.10 -18.34
N ARG A 121 2.29 84.85 -17.94
CA ARG A 121 2.89 83.51 -17.96
C ARG A 121 2.33 82.57 -16.88
N GLU A 122 1.84 83.12 -15.78
CA GLU A 122 1.37 82.33 -14.63
C GLU A 122 -0.11 82.00 -14.77
N THR A 123 -0.91 82.94 -15.26
CA THR A 123 -2.37 82.81 -15.37
C THR A 123 -2.83 82.42 -16.78
N GLY A 124 -1.95 82.55 -17.78
CA GLY A 124 -2.29 82.41 -19.19
C GLY A 124 -3.23 83.51 -19.70
N ALA A 125 -3.51 84.56 -18.93
CA ALA A 125 -4.37 85.66 -19.36
C ALA A 125 -3.71 86.43 -20.52
N PHE A 126 -4.49 86.83 -21.53
CA PHE A 126 -3.95 87.58 -22.67
C PHE A 126 -4.78 88.83 -23.02
N ASP A 127 -4.12 89.85 -23.55
CA ASP A 127 -4.75 91.07 -24.09
C ASP A 127 -4.28 91.35 -25.53
N LEU A 128 -5.23 91.72 -26.39
CA LEU A 128 -4.96 92.07 -27.79
C LEU A 128 -4.72 93.59 -27.91
N GLY A 129 -3.45 93.98 -27.94
CA GLY A 129 -3.04 95.37 -28.08
C GLY A 129 -3.37 96.00 -29.44
N LYS A 130 -3.14 97.32 -29.55
CA LYS A 130 -3.37 98.06 -30.82
C LYS A 130 -2.45 97.61 -31.97
N GLY A 131 -1.30 97.01 -31.64
CA GLY A 131 -0.27 96.53 -32.60
C GLY A 131 -0.66 95.29 -33.40
N VAL A 132 -1.63 94.50 -32.93
CA VAL A 132 -2.10 93.26 -33.60
C VAL A 132 -2.64 93.53 -35.02
N LYS A 133 -3.11 94.75 -35.30
CA LYS A 133 -3.67 95.11 -36.62
C LYS A 133 -2.62 95.23 -37.72
N SER A 134 -1.33 95.32 -37.35
CA SER A 134 -0.18 95.38 -38.26
C SER A 134 0.72 94.15 -38.16
N ALA A 135 0.29 93.13 -37.42
CA ALA A 135 1.05 91.90 -37.21
C ALA A 135 1.04 91.00 -38.46
N ASP A 136 2.05 90.15 -38.57
CA ASP A 136 2.18 89.21 -39.68
C ASP A 136 1.31 87.97 -39.43
N LEU A 137 0.47 87.61 -40.40
CA LEU A 137 -0.37 86.43 -40.33
C LEU A 137 0.48 85.14 -40.29
N GLN A 138 1.62 85.11 -41.00
CA GLN A 138 2.52 83.95 -41.02
C GLN A 138 3.16 83.69 -39.64
N GLU A 139 3.41 84.74 -38.86
CA GLU A 139 3.94 84.59 -37.50
C GLU A 139 2.92 83.98 -36.54
N PHE A 140 1.63 84.27 -36.69
CA PHE A 140 0.58 83.56 -35.92
C PHE A 140 0.40 82.11 -36.34
N GLU A 141 0.63 81.77 -37.62
CA GLU A 141 0.69 80.36 -38.05
C GLU A 141 1.90 79.64 -37.46
N ARG A 142 3.07 80.31 -37.41
CA ARG A 142 4.25 79.78 -36.72
C ARG A 142 3.99 79.57 -35.23
N LEU A 143 3.41 80.55 -34.54
CA LEU A 143 3.11 80.48 -33.11
C LEU A 143 2.05 79.41 -32.77
N SER A 144 1.07 79.20 -33.66
CA SER A 144 0.08 78.11 -33.53
C SER A 144 0.77 76.75 -33.64
N ASN A 145 1.62 76.54 -34.66
CA ASN A 145 2.43 75.31 -34.78
C ASN A 145 3.42 75.11 -33.62
N GLU A 146 3.97 76.19 -33.06
CA GLU A 146 4.85 76.15 -31.90
C GLU A 146 4.08 75.80 -30.62
N THR A 147 2.87 76.33 -30.47
CA THR A 147 1.96 75.97 -29.37
C THR A 147 1.57 74.50 -29.45
N GLU A 148 1.21 73.98 -30.62
CA GLU A 148 0.92 72.55 -30.83
C GLU A 148 2.11 71.66 -30.47
N ARG A 149 3.34 72.04 -30.85
CA ARG A 149 4.55 71.29 -30.45
C ARG A 149 4.80 71.31 -28.95
N LEU A 150 4.55 72.44 -28.29
CA LEU A 150 4.70 72.55 -26.84
C LEU A 150 3.62 71.75 -26.10
N GLU A 151 2.40 71.68 -26.66
CA GLU A 151 1.34 70.80 -26.18
C GLU A 151 1.77 69.34 -26.29
N ASP A 152 2.24 68.89 -27.45
CA ASP A 152 2.79 67.54 -27.65
C ASP A 152 3.93 67.22 -26.66
N GLU A 153 4.82 68.17 -26.38
CA GLU A 153 5.93 68.02 -25.44
C GLU A 153 5.44 67.91 -23.98
N VAL A 154 4.43 68.71 -23.59
CA VAL A 154 3.77 68.59 -22.29
C VAL A 154 3.10 67.23 -22.14
N GLU A 155 2.31 66.80 -23.13
CA GLU A 155 1.62 65.52 -23.08
C GLU A 155 2.59 64.34 -23.06
N SER A 156 3.65 64.39 -23.86
CA SER A 156 4.70 63.35 -23.90
C SER A 156 5.47 63.29 -22.59
N SER A 157 5.87 64.44 -22.03
CA SER A 157 6.57 64.48 -20.75
C SER A 157 5.69 63.97 -19.60
N PHE A 158 4.40 64.32 -19.61
CA PHE A 158 3.48 63.83 -18.59
C PHE A 158 3.28 62.32 -18.68
N ARG A 159 3.17 61.77 -19.89
CA ARG A 159 3.13 60.30 -20.12
C ARG A 159 4.37 59.59 -19.59
N GLU A 160 5.56 60.14 -19.85
CA GLU A 160 6.82 59.58 -19.35
C GLU A 160 6.88 59.61 -17.81
N PHE A 161 6.43 60.71 -17.20
CA PHE A 161 6.30 60.82 -15.75
C PHE A 161 5.35 59.77 -15.18
N VAL A 162 4.15 59.60 -15.76
CA VAL A 162 3.20 58.56 -15.33
C VAL A 162 3.83 57.17 -15.42
N ALA A 163 4.44 56.81 -16.56
CA ALA A 163 5.08 55.51 -16.72
C ALA A 163 6.19 55.27 -15.68
N GLY A 164 7.04 56.28 -15.43
CA GLY A 164 8.09 56.20 -14.43
C GLY A 164 7.57 56.04 -12.99
N ASP A 165 6.45 56.70 -12.67
CA ASP A 165 5.80 56.62 -11.36
C ASP A 165 5.10 55.26 -11.15
N LEU A 166 4.46 54.71 -12.19
CA LEU A 166 3.90 53.35 -12.17
C LEU A 166 4.99 52.30 -11.91
N SER A 167 6.09 52.33 -12.66
CA SER A 167 7.22 51.38 -12.45
C SER A 167 7.93 51.56 -11.10
N ARG A 168 7.81 52.75 -10.48
CA ARG A 168 8.28 52.95 -9.11
C ARG A 168 7.34 52.28 -8.11
N ARG A 169 6.02 52.43 -8.27
CA ARG A 169 5.01 51.77 -7.43
C ARG A 169 5.06 50.25 -7.53
N GLU A 170 5.22 49.69 -8.73
CA GLU A 170 5.40 48.24 -8.91
C GLU A 170 6.56 47.73 -8.07
N ARG A 171 7.74 48.37 -8.16
CA ARG A 171 8.90 48.00 -7.34
C ARG A 171 8.65 48.10 -5.82
N VAL A 172 7.79 49.02 -5.39
CA VAL A 172 7.41 49.15 -3.97
C VAL A 172 6.50 48.01 -3.54
N LEU A 173 5.52 47.63 -4.38
CA LEU A 173 4.62 46.52 -4.12
C LEU A 173 5.33 45.16 -4.22
N ASP A 174 6.25 45.00 -5.18
CA ASP A 174 7.08 43.81 -5.35
C ASP A 174 7.82 43.48 -4.05
N ARG A 175 8.38 44.48 -3.37
CA ARG A 175 9.07 44.30 -2.07
C ARG A 175 8.15 43.76 -0.97
N LEU A 176 6.86 44.07 -0.99
CA LEU A 176 5.88 43.48 -0.05
C LEU A 176 5.51 42.05 -0.46
N SER A 177 5.42 41.78 -1.76
CA SER A 177 5.13 40.44 -2.28
C SER A 177 6.27 39.45 -2.07
N GLU A 178 7.54 39.91 -2.12
CA GLU A 178 8.74 39.10 -1.84
C GLU A 178 8.75 38.52 -0.42
N VAL A 179 7.91 39.05 0.47
CA VAL A 179 7.83 38.68 1.88
C VAL A 179 6.40 38.32 2.30
N ASP A 180 5.56 37.98 1.32
CA ASP A 180 4.18 37.51 1.47
C ASP A 180 3.26 38.46 2.27
N LEU A 181 3.57 39.76 2.30
CA LEU A 181 2.70 40.78 2.89
C LEU A 181 1.69 41.35 1.90
N ALA A 182 1.84 41.04 0.62
CA ALA A 182 0.92 41.42 -0.45
C ALA A 182 0.91 40.33 -1.53
N GLU A 183 -0.22 40.16 -2.21
CA GLU A 183 -0.23 39.34 -3.42
C GLU A 183 0.63 40.01 -4.52
N PRO A 184 1.25 39.22 -5.42
CA PRO A 184 1.97 39.76 -6.56
C PRO A 184 1.04 40.70 -7.35
N SER A 185 1.37 41.99 -7.39
CA SER A 185 0.53 42.96 -8.07
C SER A 185 0.48 42.65 -9.56
N GLU A 186 -0.72 42.66 -10.17
CA GLU A 186 -0.84 42.75 -11.62
C GLU A 186 -0.13 44.06 -12.05
N SER A 187 0.83 43.96 -12.97
CA SER A 187 1.57 45.11 -13.47
C SER A 187 0.61 46.22 -13.91
N PHE A 188 0.84 47.45 -13.44
CA PHE A 188 0.04 48.58 -13.86
C PHE A 188 0.24 48.79 -15.36
N SER A 189 -0.86 48.77 -16.11
CA SER A 189 -0.78 48.99 -17.56
C SER A 189 -0.32 50.42 -17.83
N ALA A 190 0.88 50.57 -18.39
CA ALA A 190 1.39 51.88 -18.81
C ALA A 190 0.43 52.50 -19.84
N PRO A 191 0.23 53.83 -19.82
CA PRO A 191 -0.61 54.50 -20.80
C PRO A 191 -0.10 54.28 -22.22
N ASP A 192 -1.02 54.11 -23.17
CA ASP A 192 -0.67 54.02 -24.59
C ASP A 192 0.09 55.27 -25.05
N SER A 193 0.91 55.11 -26.10
CA SER A 193 1.68 56.23 -26.69
C SER A 193 0.80 57.34 -27.31
N SER A 194 -0.50 57.10 -27.43
CA SER A 194 -1.52 58.07 -27.85
C SER A 194 -2.50 58.45 -26.74
N ALA A 195 -2.23 58.06 -25.49
CA ALA A 195 -3.10 58.38 -24.36
C ALA A 195 -3.13 59.89 -24.09
N SER A 196 -4.32 60.42 -23.84
CA SER A 196 -4.52 61.81 -23.45
C SER A 196 -4.07 62.07 -22.02
N VAL A 197 -3.84 63.34 -21.67
CA VAL A 197 -3.52 63.76 -20.30
C VAL A 197 -4.58 63.29 -19.29
N ALA A 198 -5.86 63.32 -19.65
CA ALA A 198 -6.94 62.87 -18.77
C ALA A 198 -6.84 61.36 -18.46
N GLU A 199 -6.64 60.54 -19.49
CA GLU A 199 -6.44 59.09 -19.31
C GLU A 199 -5.19 58.79 -18.48
N CYS A 200 -4.10 59.55 -18.67
CA CYS A 200 -2.90 59.41 -17.86
C CYS A 200 -3.14 59.74 -16.38
N ARG A 201 -3.97 60.76 -16.09
CA ARG A 201 -4.34 61.11 -14.70
C ARG A 201 -5.20 60.03 -14.07
N ASP A 202 -6.20 59.51 -14.80
CA ASP A 202 -7.07 58.44 -14.29
C ASP A 202 -6.27 57.18 -13.93
N VAL A 203 -5.31 56.78 -14.79
CA VAL A 203 -4.41 55.66 -14.50
C VAL A 203 -3.52 55.94 -13.29
N LEU A 204 -2.96 57.14 -13.21
CA LEU A 204 -2.07 57.52 -12.13
C LEU A 204 -2.78 57.55 -10.77
N ASP A 205 -3.94 58.19 -10.70
CA ASP A 205 -4.73 58.31 -9.49
C ASP A 205 -5.29 56.94 -9.07
N GLY A 206 -5.73 56.11 -10.03
CA GLY A 206 -6.12 54.72 -9.77
C GLY A 206 -4.97 53.88 -9.20
N SER A 207 -3.75 54.02 -9.74
CA SER A 207 -2.58 53.31 -9.21
C SER A 207 -2.22 53.75 -7.79
N ARG A 208 -2.37 55.04 -7.47
CA ARG A 208 -2.11 55.58 -6.13
C ARG A 208 -3.06 55.02 -5.10
N GLU A 209 -4.34 54.94 -5.43
CA GLU A 209 -5.35 54.37 -4.54
C GLU A 209 -5.10 52.86 -4.34
N ALA A 210 -4.82 52.11 -5.41
CA ALA A 210 -4.49 50.69 -5.32
C ALA A 210 -3.25 50.45 -4.44
N THR A 211 -2.16 51.19 -4.66
CA THR A 211 -0.97 51.10 -3.81
C THR A 211 -1.29 51.46 -2.36
N ARG A 212 -2.15 52.45 -2.12
CA ARG A 212 -2.57 52.84 -0.77
C ARG A 212 -3.29 51.71 -0.06
N GLU A 213 -4.23 51.07 -0.75
CA GLU A 213 -4.99 49.93 -0.23
C GLU A 213 -4.08 48.73 0.08
N THR A 214 -3.17 48.38 -0.84
CA THR A 214 -2.24 47.25 -0.64
C THR A 214 -1.29 47.48 0.53
N VAL A 215 -0.66 48.66 0.64
CA VAL A 215 0.22 48.98 1.78
C VAL A 215 -0.59 49.04 3.08
N GLY A 216 -1.80 49.58 3.05
CA GLY A 216 -2.71 49.59 4.20
C GLY A 216 -3.08 48.17 4.69
N ALA A 217 -3.32 47.24 3.76
CA ALA A 217 -3.55 45.84 4.08
C ALA A 217 -2.30 45.20 4.72
N ALA A 218 -1.11 45.44 4.16
CA ALA A 218 0.14 44.94 4.73
C ALA A 218 0.39 45.43 6.17
N ILE A 219 0.08 46.70 6.47
CA ILE A 219 0.15 47.24 7.84
C ILE A 219 -0.77 46.44 8.78
N GLU A 220 -2.01 46.18 8.38
CA GLU A 220 -2.95 45.43 9.23
C GLU A 220 -2.55 43.95 9.38
N THR A 221 -2.00 43.33 8.33
CA THR A 221 -1.44 41.98 8.38
C THR A 221 -0.35 41.87 9.46
N VAL A 222 0.62 42.80 9.50
CA VAL A 222 1.67 42.80 10.53
C VAL A 222 1.08 43.05 11.93
N ARG A 223 0.05 43.90 12.06
CA ARG A 223 -0.67 44.06 13.34
C ARG A 223 -1.37 42.78 13.78
N GLU A 224 -1.98 42.04 12.86
CA GLU A 224 -2.66 40.78 13.16
C GLU A 224 -1.69 39.69 13.58
N MET A 225 -0.56 39.53 12.86
CA MET A 225 0.53 38.62 13.24
C MET A 225 1.01 38.91 14.66
N ARG A 226 1.16 40.19 15.03
CA ARG A 226 1.51 40.58 16.40
C ARG A 226 0.42 40.20 17.41
N ARG A 227 -0.87 40.21 17.06
CA ARG A 227 -1.99 39.91 17.99
C ARG A 227 -1.97 38.46 18.50
N GLY A 228 -1.44 37.52 17.73
CA GLY A 228 -1.43 36.08 18.04
C GLY A 228 -0.41 35.61 19.09
N GLY A 229 0.63 36.39 19.41
CA GLY A 229 1.70 35.97 20.33
C GLY A 229 1.50 36.32 21.82
N GLN A 230 1.98 35.45 22.72
CA GLN A 230 2.20 35.74 24.15
C GLN A 230 3.48 36.59 24.28
N ARG A 231 3.42 37.82 24.83
CA ARG A 231 4.39 38.89 24.50
C ARG A 231 5.48 39.17 25.53
N ALA A 232 6.65 39.53 25.01
CA ALA A 232 7.71 40.30 25.66
C ALA A 232 7.51 41.83 25.49
N ASP A 233 8.40 42.64 26.08
CA ASP A 233 8.27 44.09 26.34
C ASP A 233 8.39 45.04 25.11
N ASP A 234 8.72 44.54 23.90
CA ASP A 234 9.07 45.38 22.74
C ASP A 234 7.89 45.77 21.82
N GLY A 235 6.67 45.40 22.18
CA GLY A 235 5.47 45.73 21.39
C GLY A 235 5.23 47.24 21.14
N GLY A 236 5.92 48.12 21.89
CA GLY A 236 5.89 49.57 21.64
C GLY A 236 6.68 50.00 20.39
N ALA A 237 7.77 49.32 20.05
CA ALA A 237 8.60 49.68 18.90
C ALA A 237 7.94 49.27 17.57
N ILE A 238 7.35 48.07 17.52
CA ILE A 238 6.63 47.57 16.34
C ILE A 238 5.42 48.46 16.01
N GLU A 239 4.65 48.89 17.02
CA GLU A 239 3.52 49.80 16.78
C GLU A 239 3.98 51.19 16.32
N ALA A 240 5.16 51.64 16.76
CA ALA A 240 5.72 52.91 16.31
C ALA A 240 6.07 52.84 14.81
N ASP A 241 6.75 51.78 14.36
CA ASP A 241 7.08 51.58 12.95
C ASP A 241 5.80 51.48 12.08
N LEU A 242 4.75 50.80 12.56
CA LEU A 242 3.46 50.73 11.85
C LEU A 242 2.73 52.08 11.80
N ALA A 243 2.80 52.88 12.86
CA ALA A 243 2.25 54.24 12.87
C ALA A 243 3.04 55.19 11.94
N ASP A 244 4.36 55.02 11.86
CA ASP A 244 5.21 55.76 10.91
C ASP A 244 4.88 55.38 9.45
N ALA A 245 4.59 54.10 9.19
CA ALA A 245 4.12 53.62 7.90
C ALA A 245 2.77 54.27 7.50
N GLU A 246 1.79 54.31 8.39
CA GLU A 246 0.51 54.98 8.15
C GLU A 246 0.69 56.47 7.87
N ALA A 247 1.56 57.15 8.64
CA ALA A 247 1.83 58.56 8.44
C ALA A 247 2.51 58.83 7.08
N ALA A 248 3.40 57.96 6.63
CA ALA A 248 4.02 58.04 5.31
C ALA A 248 3.01 57.77 4.19
N LEU A 249 2.15 56.76 4.36
CA LEU A 249 1.05 56.45 3.46
C LEU A 249 0.09 57.63 3.30
N ASP A 250 -0.20 58.33 4.41
CA ASP A 250 -1.02 59.53 4.43
C ASP A 250 -0.45 60.71 3.63
N ARG A 251 0.88 60.81 3.55
CA ARG A 251 1.58 61.80 2.73
C ARG A 251 1.81 61.37 1.29
N GLY A 252 1.48 60.13 0.93
CA GLY A 252 1.75 59.54 -0.40
C GLY A 252 3.21 59.08 -0.58
N GLU A 253 3.96 58.92 0.51
CA GLU A 253 5.35 58.48 0.54
C GLU A 253 5.43 56.94 0.57
N PHE A 254 5.03 56.28 -0.52
CA PHE A 254 4.86 54.82 -0.57
C PHE A 254 6.15 54.03 -0.30
N GLU A 255 7.31 54.52 -0.76
CA GLU A 255 8.61 53.88 -0.50
C GLU A 255 8.92 53.82 1.00
N SER A 256 8.74 54.96 1.70
CA SER A 256 8.94 55.07 3.14
C SER A 256 7.92 54.24 3.93
N ALA A 257 6.66 54.22 3.48
CA ALA A 257 5.62 53.42 4.12
C ALA A 257 5.96 51.92 4.09
N VAL A 258 6.40 51.40 2.94
CA VAL A 258 6.82 50.00 2.82
C VAL A 258 8.09 49.72 3.62
N GLU A 259 9.06 50.63 3.66
CA GLU A 259 10.25 50.46 4.50
C GLU A 259 9.90 50.28 5.98
N SER A 260 9.02 51.13 6.52
CA SER A 260 8.56 51.02 7.92
C SER A 260 7.73 49.74 8.18
N VAL A 261 6.92 49.28 7.22
CA VAL A 261 6.22 47.98 7.34
C VAL A 261 7.21 46.81 7.41
N LEU A 262 8.25 46.83 6.58
CA LEU A 262 9.27 45.79 6.57
C LEU A 262 10.11 45.80 7.85
N GLU A 263 10.47 46.97 8.39
CA GLU A 263 11.15 47.08 9.69
C GLU A 263 10.29 46.54 10.83
N ALA A 264 8.98 46.85 10.84
CA ALA A 264 8.04 46.30 11.81
C ALA A 264 7.97 44.76 11.72
N ARG A 265 7.94 44.20 10.50
CA ARG A 265 7.95 42.76 10.27
C ARG A 265 9.25 42.12 10.75
N ASP A 266 10.40 42.70 10.43
CA ASP A 266 11.70 42.14 10.81
C ASP A 266 11.88 42.11 12.33
N ARG A 267 11.45 43.16 13.04
CA ARG A 267 11.42 43.14 14.52
C ARG A 267 10.48 42.09 15.06
N LEU A 268 9.29 41.94 14.47
CA LEU A 268 8.33 40.91 14.87
C LEU A 268 8.92 39.51 14.69
N ARG A 269 9.59 39.26 13.56
CA ARG A 269 10.31 38.00 13.30
C ARG A 269 11.40 37.78 14.35
N ASP A 270 12.21 38.78 14.64
CA ASP A 270 13.32 38.66 15.59
C ASP A 270 12.80 38.39 17.02
N GLU A 271 11.67 38.97 17.41
CA GLU A 271 10.99 38.68 18.70
C GLU A 271 10.55 37.20 18.78
N PHE A 272 9.96 36.67 17.70
CA PHE A 272 9.46 35.29 17.69
C PHE A 272 10.52 34.23 17.40
N SER A 273 11.67 34.60 16.83
CA SER A 273 12.69 33.63 16.36
C SER A 273 13.21 32.73 17.49
N GLY A 274 13.36 33.26 18.70
CA GLY A 274 13.78 32.46 19.86
C GLY A 274 12.74 31.39 20.22
N SER A 275 11.52 31.84 20.51
CA SER A 275 10.42 30.96 20.89
C SER A 275 9.99 30.00 19.78
N PHE A 276 10.14 30.39 18.52
CA PHE A 276 9.86 29.53 17.37
C PHE A 276 10.84 28.35 17.29
N ASN A 277 12.16 28.60 17.39
CA ASN A 277 13.13 27.52 17.39
C ASN A 277 12.97 26.59 18.60
N GLU A 278 12.73 27.16 19.80
CA GLU A 278 12.44 26.36 21.00
C GLU A 278 11.20 25.48 20.82
N GLU A 279 10.14 26.00 20.19
CA GLU A 279 8.92 25.24 19.90
C GLU A 279 9.16 24.12 18.88
N LEU A 280 9.91 24.39 17.80
CA LEU A 280 10.25 23.38 16.80
C LEU A 280 11.13 22.26 17.39
N ASP A 281 12.13 22.63 18.19
CA ASP A 281 13.02 21.67 18.84
C ASP A 281 12.23 20.77 19.81
N ALA A 282 11.31 21.35 20.59
CA ALA A 282 10.48 20.58 21.51
C ALA A 282 9.51 19.62 20.79
N ILE A 283 8.98 20.00 19.61
CA ILE A 283 8.17 19.10 18.78
C ILE A 283 9.02 17.95 18.23
N ARG A 284 10.21 18.25 17.69
CA ARG A 284 11.14 17.23 17.16
C ARG A 284 11.60 16.27 18.24
N ASP A 285 11.88 16.76 19.44
CA ASP A 285 12.27 15.92 20.58
C ASP A 285 11.16 14.90 20.93
N LEU A 286 9.88 15.29 20.79
CA LEU A 286 8.75 14.38 20.99
C LEU A 286 8.62 13.36 19.85
N VAL A 287 8.81 13.77 18.59
CA VAL A 287 8.84 12.83 17.45
C VAL A 287 9.97 11.80 17.63
N ASP A 288 11.17 12.27 17.96
CA ASP A 288 12.32 11.41 18.23
C ASP A 288 12.06 10.46 19.42
N ALA A 289 11.29 10.89 20.42
CA ALA A 289 10.90 10.04 21.54
C ALA A 289 9.93 8.93 21.10
N VAL A 290 8.99 9.23 20.19
CA VAL A 290 8.09 8.23 19.59
C VAL A 290 8.91 7.15 18.87
N ASP A 291 9.86 7.56 18.03
CA ASP A 291 10.73 6.64 17.30
C ASP A 291 11.59 5.79 18.23
N ARG A 292 12.14 6.40 19.29
CA ARG A 292 12.96 5.68 20.29
C ARG A 292 12.15 4.67 21.10
N ALA A 293 10.90 4.99 21.43
CA ALA A 293 10.03 4.10 22.18
C ALA A 293 9.61 2.85 21.36
N ASN A 294 9.64 2.94 20.02
CA ASN A 294 9.37 1.81 19.10
C ASN A 294 8.03 1.12 19.40
N VAL A 295 6.97 1.92 19.48
CA VAL A 295 5.61 1.50 19.87
C VAL A 295 4.78 0.99 18.71
N ASP A 296 5.27 1.10 17.48
CA ASP A 296 4.58 0.79 16.22
C ASP A 296 3.81 -0.54 16.23
N PRO A 297 4.35 -1.66 16.74
CA PRO A 297 3.62 -2.94 16.75
C PRO A 297 2.38 -2.92 17.67
N HIS A 298 2.31 -1.98 18.61
CA HIS A 298 1.37 -1.95 19.71
C HIS A 298 0.33 -0.83 19.61
N VAL A 299 0.43 0.05 18.62
CA VAL A 299 -0.50 1.16 18.36
C VAL A 299 -1.27 0.96 17.04
N GLU A 300 -2.08 1.93 16.64
CA GLU A 300 -2.74 1.94 15.33
C GLU A 300 -1.81 2.56 14.27
N ALA A 301 -1.79 2.01 13.05
CA ALA A 301 -0.97 2.54 11.96
C ALA A 301 -1.26 4.02 11.66
N ASN A 302 -2.55 4.42 11.76
CA ASN A 302 -2.97 5.81 11.57
C ASN A 302 -2.30 6.78 12.56
N SER A 303 -1.94 6.32 13.76
CA SER A 303 -1.26 7.15 14.76
C SER A 303 0.17 7.45 14.32
N ILE A 304 0.90 6.47 13.79
CA ILE A 304 2.26 6.64 13.28
C ILE A 304 2.24 7.52 12.02
N ASP A 305 1.32 7.26 11.09
CA ASP A 305 1.14 8.08 9.88
C ASP A 305 0.83 9.56 10.20
N GLU A 306 0.19 9.83 11.34
CA GLU A 306 -0.09 11.19 11.81
C GLU A 306 1.17 11.87 12.36
N VAL A 307 2.01 11.14 13.12
CA VAL A 307 3.30 11.64 13.62
C VAL A 307 4.21 12.01 12.45
N ASP A 308 4.36 11.12 11.46
CA ASP A 308 5.17 11.37 10.27
C ASP A 308 4.68 12.59 9.47
N ARG A 309 3.35 12.76 9.37
CA ARG A 309 2.77 13.93 8.69
C ARG A 309 3.06 15.22 9.45
N ILE A 310 3.00 15.19 10.78
CA ILE A 310 3.31 16.35 11.61
C ILE A 310 4.81 16.68 11.50
N ASP A 311 5.70 15.70 11.56
CA ASP A 311 7.14 15.91 11.41
C ASP A 311 7.50 16.55 10.05
N ALA A 312 6.90 16.06 8.96
CA ALA A 312 7.05 16.65 7.64
C ALA A 312 6.54 18.09 7.58
N ALA A 313 5.36 18.37 8.14
CA ALA A 313 4.79 19.72 8.17
C ALA A 313 5.65 20.69 9.00
N VAL A 314 6.17 20.24 10.15
CA VAL A 314 7.02 21.02 11.04
C VAL A 314 8.39 21.28 10.41
N SER A 315 8.90 20.36 9.60
CA SER A 315 10.14 20.53 8.83
C SER A 315 10.04 21.57 7.71
N ASP A 316 8.83 21.83 7.20
CA ASP A 316 8.56 22.84 6.18
C ASP A 316 8.41 24.26 6.78
N LEU A 317 8.29 24.40 8.11
CA LEU A 317 8.19 25.71 8.78
C LEU A 317 9.58 26.37 8.87
N ASP A 318 9.77 27.48 8.15
CA ASP A 318 11.04 28.21 8.06
C ASP A 318 10.99 29.65 8.59
N SER A 319 9.79 30.13 8.96
CA SER A 319 9.56 31.50 9.40
C SER A 319 9.13 31.57 10.85
N ALA A 320 9.73 32.47 11.63
CA ALA A 320 9.33 32.74 13.01
C ALA A 320 7.88 33.24 13.15
N LEU A 321 7.27 33.68 12.05
CA LEU A 321 5.87 34.09 12.01
C LEU A 321 4.91 32.89 12.04
N ASP A 322 5.40 31.67 11.78
CA ASP A 322 4.61 30.43 11.79
C ASP A 322 4.48 29.81 13.19
N LEU A 323 4.84 30.55 14.25
CA LEU A 323 4.76 30.09 15.63
C LEU A 323 3.36 29.57 16.03
N SER A 324 2.30 30.17 15.46
CA SER A 324 0.92 29.72 15.70
C SER A 324 0.64 28.35 15.07
N GLU A 325 1.24 28.08 13.91
CA GLU A 325 1.14 26.79 13.22
C GLU A 325 1.99 25.73 13.94
N ALA A 326 3.21 26.06 14.35
CA ALA A 326 4.03 25.21 15.22
C ALA A 326 3.28 24.83 16.52
N SER A 327 2.66 25.79 17.20
CA SER A 327 1.87 25.55 18.42
C SER A 327 0.66 24.63 18.18
N ARG A 328 0.07 24.69 16.98
CA ARG A 328 -1.02 23.80 16.57
C ARG A 328 -0.49 22.37 16.36
N HIS A 329 0.62 22.23 15.63
CA HIS A 329 1.29 20.95 15.42
C HIS A 329 1.72 20.31 16.74
N ARG A 330 2.26 21.09 17.70
CA ARG A 330 2.51 20.60 19.06
C ARG A 330 1.26 20.01 19.71
N SER A 331 0.15 20.74 19.64
CA SER A 331 -1.11 20.32 20.28
C SER A 331 -1.66 19.05 19.64
N ASP A 332 -1.55 18.93 18.31
CA ASP A 332 -1.93 17.74 17.58
C ASP A 332 -1.02 16.55 17.89
N LEU A 333 0.31 16.74 17.93
CA LEU A 333 1.27 15.70 18.27
C LEU A 333 1.05 15.17 19.69
N ARG A 334 0.86 16.08 20.66
CA ARG A 334 0.53 15.71 22.05
C ARG A 334 -0.73 14.85 22.13
N ARG A 335 -1.76 15.20 21.35
CA ARG A 335 -3.02 14.44 21.29
C ARG A 335 -2.81 13.05 20.72
N VAL A 336 -2.03 12.91 19.65
CA VAL A 336 -1.69 11.62 19.02
C VAL A 336 -0.90 10.74 20.00
N CYS A 337 0.11 11.30 20.66
CA CYS A 337 0.92 10.62 21.67
C CYS A 337 0.08 10.11 22.84
N LEU A 338 -0.88 10.91 23.33
CA LEU A 338 -1.84 10.47 24.35
C LEU A 338 -2.70 9.29 23.88
N ASP A 339 -3.13 9.31 22.63
CA ASP A 339 -3.98 8.25 22.06
C ASP A 339 -3.23 6.93 21.90
N MET A 340 -1.94 6.99 21.54
CA MET A 340 -1.03 5.83 21.52
C MET A 340 -0.94 5.17 22.90
N VAL A 341 -0.72 5.96 23.96
CA VAL A 341 -0.67 5.46 25.35
C VAL A 341 -1.99 4.82 25.75
N ARG A 342 -3.13 5.48 25.50
CA ARG A 342 -4.46 4.91 25.78
C ARG A 342 -4.72 3.60 25.06
N THR A 343 -4.26 3.49 23.82
CA THR A 343 -4.40 2.27 23.02
C THR A 343 -3.61 1.13 23.66
N MET A 344 -2.37 1.39 24.05
CA MET A 344 -1.53 0.38 24.72
C MET A 344 -2.08 -0.01 26.10
N GLU A 345 -2.56 0.95 26.92
CA GLU A 345 -3.24 0.66 28.19
C GLU A 345 -4.45 -0.27 27.98
N GLN A 346 -5.31 0.03 27.00
CA GLN A 346 -6.49 -0.80 26.71
C GLN A 346 -6.11 -2.21 26.25
N ARG A 347 -5.08 -2.35 25.40
CA ARG A 347 -4.57 -3.65 24.98
C ARG A 347 -4.00 -4.43 26.17
N LEU A 348 -3.21 -3.79 27.02
CA LEU A 348 -2.65 -4.40 28.22
C LEU A 348 -3.75 -4.92 29.15
N VAL A 349 -4.77 -4.09 29.43
CA VAL A 349 -5.93 -4.48 30.25
C VAL A 349 -6.65 -5.67 29.63
N GLY A 350 -6.90 -5.66 28.31
CA GLY A 350 -7.55 -6.77 27.61
C GLY A 350 -6.76 -8.08 27.74
N HIS A 351 -5.45 -8.06 27.52
CA HIS A 351 -4.60 -9.24 27.69
C HIS A 351 -4.54 -9.72 29.16
N ALA A 352 -4.47 -8.79 30.12
CA ALA A 352 -4.50 -9.12 31.54
C ALA A 352 -5.83 -9.76 31.95
N GLU A 353 -6.97 -9.28 31.43
CA GLU A 353 -8.29 -9.90 31.66
C GLU A 353 -8.36 -11.34 31.12
N THR A 354 -7.86 -11.59 29.90
CA THR A 354 -7.75 -12.95 29.34
C THR A 354 -6.92 -13.85 30.28
N LEU A 355 -5.77 -13.36 30.76
CA LEU A 355 -4.88 -14.12 31.63
C LEU A 355 -5.48 -14.37 33.03
N ARG A 356 -6.22 -13.42 33.60
CA ARG A 356 -6.93 -13.58 34.88
C ARG A 356 -8.07 -14.59 34.80
N ALA A 357 -8.75 -14.67 33.65
CA ALA A 357 -9.84 -15.61 33.43
C ALA A 357 -9.36 -17.05 33.25
N ALA A 358 -8.10 -17.24 32.86
CA ALA A 358 -7.51 -18.54 32.62
C ALA A 358 -7.01 -19.21 33.90
N ASP A 359 -7.11 -20.54 33.95
CA ASP A 359 -6.60 -21.36 35.04
C ASP A 359 -5.08 -21.57 34.87
N LEU A 360 -4.29 -20.59 35.32
CA LEU A 360 -2.84 -20.56 35.12
C LEU A 360 -2.07 -21.22 36.29
N PRO A 361 -1.08 -22.07 36.00
CA PRO A 361 -0.22 -22.63 37.05
C PRO A 361 0.55 -21.54 37.82
N PRO A 362 0.82 -21.75 39.12
CA PRO A 362 1.60 -20.81 39.92
C PRO A 362 2.95 -20.46 39.28
N GLY A 363 3.25 -19.16 39.20
CA GLY A 363 4.51 -18.64 38.67
C GLY A 363 4.64 -18.65 37.15
N TYR A 364 3.58 -18.97 36.39
CA TYR A 364 3.59 -18.84 34.92
C TYR A 364 3.47 -17.39 34.46
N TYR A 365 2.62 -16.61 35.12
CA TYR A 365 2.39 -15.19 34.83
C TYR A 365 2.37 -14.41 36.14
N THR A 366 3.09 -13.28 36.13
CA THR A 366 3.00 -12.24 37.15
C THR A 366 2.46 -11.02 36.44
N GLU A 367 1.34 -10.50 36.92
CA GLU A 367 0.71 -9.30 36.37
C GLU A 367 1.66 -8.10 36.51
N PRO A 368 1.98 -7.39 35.42
CA PRO A 368 2.80 -6.18 35.48
C PRO A 368 2.08 -5.07 36.27
N ASP A 369 2.83 -4.30 37.07
CA ASP A 369 2.30 -3.16 37.83
C ASP A 369 1.60 -2.13 36.91
N ALA A 370 2.10 -1.97 35.67
CA ALA A 370 1.57 -1.10 34.64
C ALA A 370 0.09 -1.34 34.29
N VAL A 371 -0.50 -2.50 34.64
CA VAL A 371 -1.92 -2.81 34.39
C VAL A 371 -2.86 -1.93 35.22
N ASP A 372 -2.44 -1.56 36.44
CA ASP A 372 -3.25 -0.74 37.36
C ASP A 372 -2.94 0.76 37.25
N GLU A 373 -1.89 1.12 36.51
CA GLU A 373 -1.49 2.50 36.28
C GLU A 373 -2.36 3.19 35.21
N ARG A 374 -2.44 4.52 35.27
CA ARG A 374 -3.22 5.35 34.34
C ARG A 374 -2.33 6.42 33.72
N PHE A 375 -1.30 5.98 33.02
CA PHE A 375 -0.33 6.83 32.33
C PHE A 375 -0.99 7.93 31.47
N ALA A 376 -2.04 7.59 30.71
CA ALA A 376 -2.71 8.56 29.86
C ALA A 376 -3.33 9.72 30.66
N ALA A 377 -3.93 9.41 31.82
CA ALA A 377 -4.51 10.43 32.70
C ALA A 377 -3.41 11.29 33.35
N GLU A 378 -2.28 10.70 33.71
CA GLU A 378 -1.15 11.44 34.28
C GLU A 378 -0.50 12.38 33.26
N LEU A 379 -0.43 11.98 31.98
CA LEU A 379 0.11 12.77 30.88
C LEU A 379 -0.81 13.93 30.45
N GLU A 380 -2.13 13.80 30.62
CA GLU A 380 -3.09 14.89 30.38
C GLU A 380 -2.82 16.11 31.27
N ASP A 381 -2.35 15.90 32.50
CA ASP A 381 -2.07 16.97 33.46
C ASP A 381 -0.70 17.65 33.25
N VAL A 382 0.08 17.27 32.22
CA VAL A 382 1.42 17.82 31.96
C VAL A 382 1.38 18.88 30.87
N ASP A 383 1.35 20.15 31.24
CA ASP A 383 1.27 21.27 30.29
C ASP A 383 2.57 21.58 29.53
N ASP A 384 3.71 21.25 30.15
CA ASP A 384 5.04 21.53 29.63
C ASP A 384 5.49 20.41 28.68
N LEU A 385 5.84 20.74 27.43
CA LEU A 385 6.09 19.73 26.39
C LEU A 385 7.35 18.90 26.68
N GLU A 386 8.43 19.52 27.16
CA GLU A 386 9.67 18.80 27.50
C GLU A 386 9.39 17.73 28.57
N ARG A 387 8.72 18.12 29.67
CA ARG A 387 8.30 17.16 30.70
C ARG A 387 7.29 16.14 30.20
N PHE A 388 6.40 16.54 29.29
CA PHE A 388 5.45 15.62 28.66
C PHE A 388 6.21 14.54 27.88
N THR A 389 7.19 14.94 27.06
CA THR A 389 8.02 14.03 26.26
C THR A 389 8.74 13.00 27.12
N GLU A 390 9.44 13.43 28.19
CA GLU A 390 10.15 12.51 29.09
C GLU A 390 9.22 11.47 29.74
N ARG A 391 8.05 11.93 30.21
CA ARG A 391 7.06 11.05 30.85
C ARG A 391 6.38 10.14 29.84
N TRP A 392 6.09 10.66 28.65
CA TRP A 392 5.48 9.90 27.59
C TRP A 392 6.42 8.75 27.16
N GLU A 393 7.71 9.01 26.96
CA GLU A 393 8.69 8.00 26.57
C GLU A 393 8.80 6.88 27.62
N THR A 394 8.81 7.27 28.91
CA THR A 394 8.84 6.31 30.02
C THR A 394 7.58 5.44 30.02
N ALA A 395 6.40 6.06 30.00
CA ALA A 395 5.12 5.36 29.98
C ALA A 395 4.96 4.45 28.75
N ALA A 396 5.36 4.94 27.58
CA ALA A 396 5.30 4.20 26.33
C ALA A 396 6.21 2.96 26.35
N THR A 397 7.41 3.08 26.91
CA THR A 397 8.35 1.97 27.06
C THR A 397 7.82 0.92 28.04
N ASP A 398 7.34 1.35 29.21
CA ASP A 398 6.79 0.45 30.23
C ASP A 398 5.55 -0.29 29.70
N LEU A 399 4.66 0.42 29.01
CA LEU A 399 3.47 -0.17 28.38
C LEU A 399 3.83 -1.10 27.24
N ARG A 400 4.79 -0.76 26.37
CA ARG A 400 5.24 -1.65 25.28
C ARG A 400 5.70 -2.99 25.84
N ASP A 401 6.61 -2.97 26.82
CA ASP A 401 7.18 -4.18 27.41
C ASP A 401 6.12 -5.02 28.14
N ALA A 402 5.20 -4.36 28.84
CA ALA A 402 4.07 -5.01 29.50
C ALA A 402 3.09 -5.63 28.49
N VAL A 403 2.73 -4.91 27.42
CA VAL A 403 1.84 -5.38 26.35
C VAL A 403 2.47 -6.56 25.61
N GLU A 404 3.75 -6.49 25.25
CA GLU A 404 4.45 -7.58 24.55
C GLU A 404 4.43 -8.87 25.40
N THR A 405 4.74 -8.74 26.70
CA THR A 405 4.74 -9.85 27.64
C THR A 405 3.34 -10.43 27.83
N ALA A 406 2.34 -9.58 28.05
CA ALA A 406 0.96 -10.00 28.29
C ALA A 406 0.32 -10.60 27.03
N SER A 407 0.53 -9.97 25.87
CA SER A 407 0.01 -10.43 24.58
C SER A 407 0.53 -11.81 24.21
N THR A 408 1.85 -12.04 24.36
CA THR A 408 2.46 -13.35 24.09
C THR A 408 1.84 -14.43 24.96
N LYS A 409 1.68 -14.18 26.26
CA LYS A 409 1.08 -15.17 27.18
C LYS A 409 -0.41 -15.36 26.96
N ALA A 410 -1.15 -14.29 26.69
CA ALA A 410 -2.58 -14.35 26.40
C ALA A 410 -2.84 -15.19 25.15
N ALA A 411 -2.08 -14.96 24.07
CA ALA A 411 -2.16 -15.77 22.85
C ALA A 411 -1.83 -17.25 23.11
N VAL A 412 -0.85 -17.53 23.99
CA VAL A 412 -0.51 -18.92 24.37
C VAL A 412 -1.67 -19.61 25.08
N VAL A 413 -2.32 -18.89 25.97
CA VAL A 413 -3.44 -19.42 26.76
C VAL A 413 -4.68 -19.62 25.89
N GLU A 414 -4.99 -18.69 24.99
CA GLU A 414 -6.14 -18.77 24.08
C GLU A 414 -6.00 -19.95 23.11
N ALA A 415 -4.80 -20.22 22.62
CA ALA A 415 -4.53 -21.32 21.69
C ALA A 415 -4.05 -22.62 22.37
N TYR A 416 -4.06 -22.69 23.71
CA TYR A 416 -3.47 -23.82 24.43
C TYR A 416 -4.16 -25.15 24.10
N ASP A 417 -5.49 -25.15 24.09
CA ASP A 417 -6.27 -26.37 23.90
C ASP A 417 -6.01 -26.99 22.53
N ASP A 418 -5.85 -26.16 21.48
CA ASP A 418 -5.56 -26.60 20.11
C ASP A 418 -4.18 -27.27 19.96
N VAL A 419 -3.24 -26.99 20.87
CA VAL A 419 -1.84 -27.42 20.77
C VAL A 419 -1.48 -28.49 21.79
N SER A 420 -2.18 -28.52 22.93
CA SER A 420 -1.96 -29.49 23.99
C SER A 420 -2.03 -30.94 23.49
N GLU A 421 -3.00 -31.25 22.62
CA GLU A 421 -3.15 -32.58 22.00
C GLU A 421 -1.95 -32.94 21.11
N THR A 422 -1.41 -31.97 20.37
CA THR A 422 -0.21 -32.21 19.52
C THR A 422 1.02 -32.49 20.37
N ILE A 423 1.19 -31.79 21.48
CA ILE A 423 2.28 -32.05 22.44
C ILE A 423 2.11 -33.44 23.07
N GLU A 424 0.90 -33.80 23.47
CA GLU A 424 0.59 -35.10 24.08
C GLU A 424 0.91 -36.27 23.15
N VAL A 425 0.43 -36.22 21.91
CA VAL A 425 0.71 -37.25 20.88
C VAL A 425 2.20 -37.37 20.63
N ALA A 426 2.89 -36.24 20.45
CA ALA A 426 4.32 -36.24 20.16
C ALA A 426 5.18 -36.76 21.33
N LEU A 427 4.78 -36.47 22.58
CA LEU A 427 5.42 -37.05 23.77
C LEU A 427 5.17 -38.56 23.88
N ALA A 428 3.98 -39.04 23.54
CA ALA A 428 3.66 -40.47 23.57
C ALA A 428 4.45 -41.26 22.52
N GLU A 429 4.59 -40.72 21.30
CA GLU A 429 5.27 -41.38 20.20
C GLU A 429 6.81 -41.35 20.33
N ARG A 430 7.37 -40.20 20.71
CA ARG A 430 8.83 -39.97 20.63
C ARG A 430 9.51 -39.77 21.99
N GLY A 431 8.75 -39.60 23.06
CA GLY A 431 9.29 -39.26 24.39
C GLY A 431 9.83 -37.82 24.51
N GLU A 432 9.89 -37.07 23.41
CA GLU A 432 10.30 -35.67 23.39
C GLU A 432 9.56 -34.83 22.34
N VAL A 433 9.42 -33.53 22.62
CA VAL A 433 8.85 -32.52 21.73
C VAL A 433 9.74 -31.29 21.73
N VAL A 434 10.19 -30.88 20.55
CA VAL A 434 10.98 -29.66 20.36
C VAL A 434 10.11 -28.53 19.83
N GLY A 435 10.55 -27.28 20.02
CA GLY A 435 9.77 -26.11 19.58
C GLY A 435 9.44 -26.09 18.08
N ASP A 436 10.31 -26.65 17.22
CA ASP A 436 10.11 -26.75 15.78
C ASP A 436 9.02 -27.77 15.38
N ASP A 437 8.64 -28.68 16.28
CA ASP A 437 7.55 -29.64 16.05
C ASP A 437 6.17 -28.96 16.14
N LEU A 438 6.09 -27.77 16.75
CA LEU A 438 4.84 -27.05 16.94
C LEU A 438 4.64 -26.01 15.82
N PRO A 439 3.49 -26.03 15.11
CA PRO A 439 3.23 -25.15 13.96
C PRO A 439 2.86 -23.72 14.38
N MET A 440 3.61 -23.12 15.30
CA MET A 440 3.25 -21.86 15.94
C MET A 440 4.45 -21.05 16.39
N ARG A 441 4.21 -19.76 16.65
CA ARG A 441 5.21 -18.86 17.23
C ARG A 441 5.27 -19.05 18.75
N HIS A 442 6.42 -18.76 19.34
CA HIS A 442 6.63 -18.85 20.79
C HIS A 442 6.40 -20.25 21.38
N ALA A 443 6.72 -21.32 20.63
CA ALA A 443 6.57 -22.72 21.04
C ALA A 443 7.13 -23.01 22.46
N GLY A 444 8.22 -22.37 22.87
CA GLY A 444 8.76 -22.51 24.23
C GLY A 444 7.80 -22.06 25.35
N GLN A 445 6.91 -21.08 25.11
CA GLN A 445 5.90 -20.68 26.08
C GLN A 445 4.76 -21.71 26.19
N PHE A 446 4.41 -22.39 25.08
CA PHE A 446 3.44 -23.49 25.07
C PHE A 446 4.00 -24.70 25.81
N LEU A 447 5.21 -25.14 25.47
CA LEU A 447 5.90 -26.24 26.15
C LEU A 447 6.09 -25.95 27.64
N GLY A 448 6.48 -24.72 27.99
CA GLY A 448 6.62 -24.31 29.39
C GLY A 448 5.30 -24.25 30.16
N LEU A 449 4.18 -23.92 29.50
CA LEU A 449 2.85 -23.98 30.12
C LEU A 449 2.41 -25.44 30.31
N TYR A 450 2.61 -26.29 29.29
CA TYR A 450 2.29 -27.71 29.34
C TYR A 450 3.08 -28.43 30.44
N TYR A 451 4.38 -28.17 30.54
CA TYR A 451 5.25 -28.65 31.61
C TYR A 451 4.73 -28.33 33.02
N ARG A 452 4.19 -27.12 33.24
CA ARG A 452 3.69 -26.73 34.57
C ARG A 452 2.32 -27.31 34.89
N ARG A 453 1.55 -27.72 33.89
CA ARG A 453 0.24 -28.35 34.05
C ARG A 453 0.32 -29.86 34.26
N ASN A 454 1.42 -30.50 33.85
CA ASN A 454 1.58 -31.95 33.84
C ASN A 454 2.81 -32.39 34.65
N GLU A 455 2.66 -33.40 35.50
CA GLU A 455 3.77 -33.97 36.26
C GLU A 455 4.59 -34.96 35.41
N GLY A 456 5.80 -35.32 35.85
CA GLY A 456 6.62 -36.35 35.19
C GLY A 456 7.33 -35.91 33.90
N LEU A 457 7.42 -34.60 33.65
CA LEU A 457 8.10 -34.03 32.48
C LEU A 457 9.36 -33.27 32.90
N GLU A 458 10.26 -33.06 31.95
CA GLU A 458 11.41 -32.17 32.06
C GLU A 458 11.37 -31.14 30.92
N PHE A 459 11.61 -29.87 31.24
CA PHE A 459 11.61 -28.78 30.28
C PHE A 459 12.91 -27.96 30.34
N ASP A 460 13.60 -27.86 29.20
CA ASP A 460 14.71 -26.92 29.03
C ASP A 460 14.21 -25.65 28.32
N PRO A 461 14.21 -24.48 28.99
CA PRO A 461 13.78 -23.23 28.36
C PRO A 461 14.84 -22.62 27.42
N SER A 462 16.10 -23.03 27.51
CA SER A 462 17.21 -22.49 26.69
C SER A 462 17.23 -23.12 25.30
N VAL A 463 16.84 -24.39 25.24
CA VAL A 463 16.57 -25.12 24.01
C VAL A 463 15.16 -25.66 24.19
N PRO A 464 14.11 -25.01 23.64
CA PRO A 464 12.72 -25.27 23.99
C PRO A 464 12.31 -26.70 23.65
N VAL A 465 12.57 -27.61 24.58
CA VAL A 465 12.40 -29.06 24.47
C VAL A 465 11.75 -29.56 25.74
N LEU A 466 10.69 -30.33 25.55
CA LEU A 466 9.95 -31.01 26.59
C LEU A 466 10.18 -32.52 26.46
N ARG A 467 10.54 -33.19 27.55
CA ARG A 467 10.78 -34.63 27.60
C ARG A 467 9.98 -35.27 28.71
N LEU A 468 9.73 -36.58 28.58
CA LEU A 468 9.42 -37.40 29.75
C LEU A 468 10.62 -37.35 30.72
N GLY A 469 10.37 -37.16 32.02
CA GLY A 469 11.43 -37.10 33.04
C GLY A 469 12.04 -38.47 33.33
N ASP A 470 12.66 -38.64 34.51
CA ASP A 470 13.12 -39.96 35.01
C ASP A 470 11.90 -40.91 35.14
N VAL A 471 11.57 -41.61 34.06
CA VAL A 471 10.52 -42.63 34.04
C VAL A 471 11.08 -43.87 34.71
N GLU A 472 10.34 -44.48 35.64
CA GLU A 472 10.71 -45.79 36.18
C GLU A 472 10.83 -46.79 35.01
N THR A 473 11.98 -47.44 34.87
CA THR A 473 12.24 -48.43 33.84
C THR A 473 12.30 -49.83 34.44
N HIS A 474 11.88 -50.82 33.66
CA HIS A 474 11.79 -52.22 34.07
C HIS A 474 12.27 -53.15 32.95
N ASP A 475 12.67 -54.36 33.31
CA ASP A 475 13.04 -55.37 32.33
C ASP A 475 11.81 -56.22 31.95
N LEU A 476 11.53 -56.37 30.66
CA LEU A 476 10.46 -57.21 30.13
C LEU A 476 11.04 -58.44 29.43
N THR A 477 10.64 -59.63 29.88
CA THR A 477 11.04 -60.90 29.28
C THR A 477 9.87 -61.56 28.56
N VAL A 478 9.95 -61.69 27.24
CA VAL A 478 8.92 -62.35 26.43
C VAL A 478 9.32 -63.81 26.16
N GLU A 479 8.55 -64.75 26.70
CA GLU A 479 8.71 -66.17 26.41
C GLU A 479 7.93 -66.51 25.13
N VAL A 480 8.62 -67.05 24.14
CA VAL A 480 8.04 -67.41 22.84
C VAL A 480 7.98 -68.93 22.74
N ALA A 481 6.82 -69.51 22.45
CA ALA A 481 6.65 -70.94 22.26
C ALA A 481 5.86 -71.25 20.98
N TYR A 482 6.12 -72.42 20.38
CA TYR A 482 5.29 -73.01 19.32
C TYR A 482 4.53 -74.19 19.90
N GLU A 483 3.29 -74.39 19.45
CA GLU A 483 2.42 -75.51 19.85
C GLU A 483 3.14 -76.87 19.74
N HIS A 484 3.93 -77.06 18.67
CA HIS A 484 4.70 -78.27 18.42
C HIS A 484 6.14 -77.99 17.98
N GLY A 485 7.05 -78.89 18.35
CA GLY A 485 8.46 -78.80 18.05
C GLY A 485 8.82 -79.12 16.60
N SER A 486 9.87 -78.49 16.10
CA SER A 486 10.43 -78.72 14.76
C SER A 486 11.79 -79.43 14.77
N GLU A 487 12.10 -80.15 13.69
CA GLU A 487 13.43 -80.78 13.52
C GLU A 487 14.54 -79.75 13.29
N ARG A 488 14.21 -78.63 12.64
CA ARG A 488 15.10 -77.48 12.39
C ARG A 488 14.69 -76.28 13.25
N PRO A 489 15.64 -75.48 13.77
CA PRO A 489 15.29 -74.25 14.47
C PRO A 489 14.47 -73.31 13.57
N ARG A 490 13.44 -72.70 14.15
CA ARG A 490 12.66 -71.58 13.61
C ARG A 490 13.18 -70.27 14.17
N THR A 491 12.89 -69.17 13.49
CA THR A 491 13.32 -67.83 13.86
C THR A 491 12.09 -66.97 14.07
N ALA A 492 11.76 -66.66 15.32
CA ALA A 492 10.70 -65.71 15.65
C ALA A 492 11.28 -64.31 15.84
N THR A 493 10.51 -63.28 15.48
CA THR A 493 10.86 -61.87 15.73
C THR A 493 9.85 -61.27 16.68
N VAL A 494 10.33 -60.70 17.79
CA VAL A 494 9.50 -60.04 18.79
C VAL A 494 9.87 -58.56 18.80
N ALA A 495 8.91 -57.67 18.62
CA ALA A 495 9.11 -56.23 18.75
C ALA A 495 8.22 -55.67 19.85
N LEU A 496 8.73 -54.66 20.54
CA LEU A 496 8.04 -53.92 21.58
C LEU A 496 8.14 -52.45 21.24
N ASP A 497 6.98 -51.81 21.07
CA ASP A 497 6.87 -50.42 20.64
C ASP A 497 5.87 -49.67 21.54
N GLY A 498 6.24 -48.47 22.01
CA GLY A 498 5.38 -47.63 22.84
C GLY A 498 6.13 -46.86 23.92
N GLY A 499 5.53 -45.78 24.43
CA GLY A 499 6.09 -45.01 25.55
C GLY A 499 7.49 -44.44 25.31
N GLY A 500 7.84 -44.11 24.05
CA GLY A 500 9.19 -43.67 23.67
C GLY A 500 10.25 -44.78 23.61
N TYR A 501 9.85 -46.05 23.71
CA TYR A 501 10.69 -47.23 23.58
C TYR A 501 10.32 -48.02 22.33
N SER A 502 11.33 -48.43 21.56
CA SER A 502 11.16 -49.25 20.36
C SER A 502 12.36 -50.16 20.24
N GLU A 503 12.14 -51.47 20.35
CA GLU A 503 13.20 -52.47 20.21
C GLU A 503 12.67 -53.73 19.56
N THR A 504 13.54 -54.45 18.84
CA THR A 504 13.21 -55.70 18.16
C THR A 504 14.26 -56.75 18.47
N VAL A 505 13.81 -57.93 18.89
CA VAL A 505 14.64 -59.06 19.28
C VAL A 505 14.26 -60.29 18.47
N THR A 506 15.25 -60.94 17.88
CA THR A 506 15.07 -62.21 17.15
C THR A 506 15.43 -63.41 18.03
N VAL A 507 14.57 -64.42 18.05
CA VAL A 507 14.70 -65.64 18.86
C VAL A 507 14.77 -66.86 17.95
N GLU A 508 15.89 -67.59 17.99
CA GLU A 508 16.03 -68.88 17.30
C GLU A 508 15.66 -70.02 18.27
N THR A 509 14.63 -70.81 17.94
CA THR A 509 14.19 -71.94 18.77
C THR A 509 13.56 -73.09 17.99
N ARG A 510 13.59 -74.31 18.55
CA ARG A 510 12.85 -75.47 18.03
C ARG A 510 11.46 -75.64 18.63
N VAL A 511 11.21 -75.07 19.82
CA VAL A 511 9.95 -75.23 20.57
C VAL A 511 9.65 -73.97 21.37
N ALA A 512 10.60 -73.53 22.21
CA ALA A 512 10.44 -72.35 23.04
C ALA A 512 11.75 -71.58 23.22
N GLY A 513 11.67 -70.25 23.29
CA GLY A 513 12.80 -69.34 23.45
C GLY A 513 12.38 -68.08 24.20
N THR A 514 13.30 -67.13 24.33
CA THR A 514 13.09 -65.93 25.15
C THR A 514 13.68 -64.71 24.47
N ALA A 515 12.90 -63.63 24.40
CA ALA A 515 13.35 -62.29 24.06
C ALA A 515 13.39 -61.45 25.34
N ALA A 516 14.44 -60.65 25.51
CA ALA A 516 14.60 -59.77 26.67
C ALA A 516 14.71 -58.32 26.19
N PHE A 517 13.93 -57.44 26.81
CA PHE A 517 13.88 -56.01 26.59
C PHE A 517 14.31 -55.33 27.90
N GLU A 518 15.38 -54.55 27.85
CA GLU A 518 15.97 -53.91 29.03
C GLU A 518 15.59 -52.42 29.09
N ASN A 519 15.39 -51.90 30.30
CA ASN A 519 15.06 -50.48 30.54
C ASN A 519 13.78 -50.00 29.83
N VAL A 520 12.75 -50.84 29.77
CA VAL A 520 11.44 -50.48 29.22
C VAL A 520 10.75 -49.48 30.15
N PRO A 521 10.31 -48.29 29.67
CA PRO A 521 9.58 -47.33 30.49
C PRO A 521 8.28 -47.91 31.02
N ALA A 522 7.91 -47.57 32.26
CA ALA A 522 6.61 -47.97 32.80
C ALA A 522 5.46 -47.40 31.95
N GLY A 523 4.51 -48.25 31.56
CA GLY A 523 3.41 -47.87 30.66
C GLY A 523 2.84 -49.03 29.85
N THR A 524 1.93 -48.72 28.95
CA THR A 524 1.38 -49.69 27.98
C THR A 524 2.18 -49.65 26.70
N HIS A 525 2.61 -50.83 26.24
CA HIS A 525 3.42 -51.06 25.05
C HIS A 525 2.73 -52.06 24.14
N GLU A 526 2.85 -51.88 22.84
CA GLU A 526 2.40 -52.85 21.85
C GLU A 526 3.50 -53.92 21.66
N LEU A 527 3.13 -55.17 21.92
CA LEU A 527 3.99 -56.33 21.67
C LEU A 527 3.54 -56.99 20.37
N SER A 528 4.42 -57.03 19.37
CA SER A 528 4.24 -57.81 18.15
C SER A 528 5.22 -58.98 18.12
N ALA A 529 4.74 -60.15 17.74
CA ALA A 529 5.53 -61.37 17.63
C ALA A 529 5.20 -62.10 16.32
N ASP A 530 6.19 -62.16 15.44
CA ASP A 530 6.16 -62.85 14.16
C ASP A 530 6.83 -64.23 14.30
N PRO A 531 6.14 -65.34 13.97
CA PRO A 531 6.69 -66.70 14.08
C PRO A 531 7.76 -67.02 13.03
N GLY A 532 7.91 -66.24 11.96
CA GLY A 532 8.84 -66.50 10.84
C GLY A 532 8.61 -67.84 10.11
N ASP A 533 7.45 -68.46 10.33
CA ASP A 533 7.00 -69.72 9.73
C ASP A 533 5.50 -69.57 9.43
N ASP A 534 5.15 -69.53 8.14
CA ASP A 534 3.80 -69.26 7.62
C ASP A 534 2.73 -70.26 8.09
N ALA A 535 3.14 -71.39 8.70
CA ALA A 535 2.22 -72.32 9.32
C ALA A 535 1.60 -71.78 10.63
N PHE A 536 2.14 -70.70 11.20
CA PHE A 536 1.74 -70.14 12.48
C PHE A 536 1.28 -68.69 12.34
N SER A 537 0.37 -68.24 13.21
CA SER A 537 -0.13 -66.87 13.22
C SER A 537 0.81 -65.90 13.95
N ALA A 538 0.98 -64.69 13.41
CA ALA A 538 1.54 -63.58 14.18
C ALA A 538 0.62 -63.17 15.35
N ILE A 539 1.20 -62.60 16.39
CA ILE A 539 0.49 -62.16 17.59
C ILE A 539 0.79 -60.69 17.84
N GLU A 540 -0.25 -59.89 17.97
CA GLU A 540 -0.18 -58.48 18.35
C GLU A 540 -1.06 -58.26 19.59
N ARG A 541 -0.52 -57.62 20.63
CA ARG A 541 -1.30 -57.25 21.83
C ARG A 541 -0.63 -56.16 22.65
N ASP A 542 -1.44 -55.46 23.44
CA ASP A 542 -0.95 -54.54 24.45
C ASP A 542 -0.41 -55.28 25.69
N VAL A 543 0.74 -54.81 26.18
CA VAL A 543 1.41 -55.25 27.41
C VAL A 543 1.59 -54.05 28.33
N THR A 544 1.17 -54.18 29.58
CA THR A 544 1.43 -53.16 30.61
C THR A 544 2.69 -53.52 31.39
N VAL A 545 3.63 -52.60 31.45
CA VAL A 545 4.89 -52.70 32.20
C VAL A 545 4.80 -51.76 33.39
N ASP A 546 4.61 -52.31 34.59
CA ASP A 546 4.54 -51.59 35.88
C ASP A 546 5.58 -52.12 36.90
N GLY A 547 6.47 -52.98 36.42
CA GLY A 547 7.52 -53.68 37.14
C GLY A 547 8.26 -54.65 36.22
N ASP A 548 9.33 -55.29 36.70
CA ASP A 548 9.97 -56.37 35.95
C ASP A 548 8.95 -57.49 35.69
N ALA A 549 8.73 -57.82 34.42
CA ALA A 549 7.62 -58.65 34.00
C ALA A 549 8.06 -59.75 33.03
N SER A 550 7.29 -60.85 33.01
CA SER A 550 7.44 -61.88 32.01
C SER A 550 6.10 -62.23 31.36
N VAL A 551 6.11 -62.30 30.04
CA VAL A 551 4.93 -62.39 29.20
C VAL A 551 5.11 -63.54 28.22
N SER A 552 4.17 -64.49 28.18
CA SER A 552 4.28 -65.67 27.32
C SER A 552 3.43 -65.51 26.05
N VAL A 553 4.04 -65.79 24.90
CA VAL A 553 3.46 -65.78 23.56
C VAL A 553 3.55 -67.21 23.02
N GLU A 554 2.41 -67.78 22.64
CA GLU A 554 2.33 -69.13 22.07
C GLU A 554 1.78 -69.05 20.65
N PHE A 555 2.61 -69.42 19.67
CA PHE A 555 2.25 -69.55 18.28
C PHE A 555 1.48 -70.85 18.06
N LEU A 556 0.22 -70.71 17.65
CA LEU A 556 -0.66 -71.81 17.30
C LEU A 556 -0.58 -72.08 15.79
N GLU A 557 -0.59 -73.35 15.41
CA GLU A 557 -0.59 -73.72 13.99
C GLU A 557 -1.95 -73.38 13.38
N GLN A 558 -1.95 -72.61 12.29
CA GLN A 558 -3.18 -72.27 11.57
C GLN A 558 -3.55 -73.37 10.60
N GLU A 559 -4.84 -73.65 10.45
CA GLU A 559 -5.30 -74.55 9.39
C GLU A 559 -4.97 -73.96 8.01
N LEU A 560 -4.69 -74.80 7.01
CA LEU A 560 -4.29 -74.33 5.68
C LEU A 560 -5.33 -73.36 5.07
N ARG A 561 -6.63 -73.51 5.39
CA ARG A 561 -7.67 -72.58 4.95
C ARG A 561 -7.46 -71.17 5.53
N GLU A 562 -7.15 -71.09 6.82
CA GLU A 562 -6.93 -69.81 7.51
C GLU A 562 -5.66 -69.14 6.98
N GLN A 563 -4.59 -69.90 6.76
CA GLN A 563 -3.36 -69.41 6.12
C GLN A 563 -3.61 -68.84 4.71
N LEU A 564 -4.42 -69.53 3.89
CA LEU A 564 -4.68 -69.12 2.50
C LEU A 564 -5.65 -67.95 2.38
N CYS A 565 -6.39 -67.62 3.44
CA CYS A 565 -7.38 -66.55 3.48
C CYS A 565 -6.97 -65.35 4.34
N ALA A 566 -5.81 -65.40 5.03
CA ALA A 566 -5.39 -64.38 6.01
C ALA A 566 -5.38 -62.95 5.46
N ASP A 567 -4.96 -62.77 4.20
CA ASP A 567 -4.83 -61.46 3.54
C ASP A 567 -6.02 -61.11 2.61
N VAL A 568 -7.11 -61.89 2.66
CA VAL A 568 -8.27 -61.72 1.78
C VAL A 568 -9.42 -61.09 2.55
N GLU A 569 -9.61 -59.78 2.37
CA GLU A 569 -10.70 -59.02 3.02
C GLU A 569 -12.10 -59.40 2.50
N VAL A 570 -12.19 -60.03 1.33
CA VAL A 570 -13.45 -60.39 0.68
C VAL A 570 -13.93 -61.77 1.15
N ASP A 571 -15.18 -61.87 1.61
CA ASP A 571 -15.76 -63.16 2.01
C ASP A 571 -15.97 -64.07 0.80
N MET A 572 -15.05 -65.01 0.60
CA MET A 572 -15.11 -65.99 -0.50
C MET A 572 -16.34 -66.91 -0.41
N THR A 573 -16.97 -67.05 0.77
CA THR A 573 -18.22 -67.80 0.94
C THR A 573 -19.36 -67.17 0.15
N GLU A 574 -19.38 -65.84 0.02
CA GLU A 574 -20.38 -65.11 -0.75
C GLU A 574 -20.11 -65.15 -2.27
N VAL A 575 -18.84 -65.27 -2.67
CA VAL A 575 -18.40 -65.34 -4.07
C VAL A 575 -18.56 -66.74 -4.65
N LEU A 576 -18.40 -67.77 -3.81
CA LEU A 576 -18.37 -69.17 -4.22
C LEU A 576 -19.61 -69.64 -5.02
N PRO A 577 -20.87 -69.27 -4.68
CA PRO A 577 -22.05 -69.69 -5.43
C PRO A 577 -22.01 -69.31 -6.93
N ASP A 578 -21.44 -68.15 -7.26
CA ASP A 578 -21.34 -67.66 -8.64
C ASP A 578 -20.26 -68.41 -9.43
N MET A 579 -19.22 -68.89 -8.74
CA MET A 579 -18.07 -69.57 -9.35
C MET A 579 -18.21 -71.10 -9.35
N ARG A 580 -19.10 -71.65 -8.51
CA ARG A 580 -19.28 -73.08 -8.26
C ARG A 580 -19.41 -73.92 -9.53
N SER A 581 -20.29 -73.50 -10.45
CA SER A 581 -20.54 -74.28 -11.67
C SER A 581 -19.29 -74.43 -12.53
N ARG A 582 -18.36 -73.47 -12.50
CA ARG A 582 -17.10 -73.54 -13.25
C ARG A 582 -16.10 -74.44 -12.54
N LEU A 583 -15.95 -74.29 -11.22
CA LEU A 583 -15.08 -75.15 -10.41
C LEU A 583 -15.49 -76.63 -10.52
N GLU A 584 -16.78 -76.92 -10.39
CA GLU A 584 -17.32 -78.28 -10.56
C GLU A 584 -17.09 -78.82 -11.99
N SER A 585 -17.20 -77.97 -13.01
CA SER A 585 -16.96 -78.37 -14.40
C SER A 585 -15.49 -78.71 -14.65
N SER A 586 -14.57 -77.85 -14.19
CA SER A 586 -13.13 -78.06 -14.30
C SER A 586 -12.70 -79.30 -13.52
N PHE A 587 -13.22 -79.49 -12.30
CA PHE A 587 -12.94 -80.67 -11.50
C PHE A 587 -13.46 -81.96 -12.14
N ALA A 588 -14.64 -81.93 -12.76
CA ALA A 588 -15.20 -83.09 -13.45
C ALA A 588 -14.42 -83.46 -14.73
N GLU A 589 -13.74 -82.50 -15.36
CA GLU A 589 -12.92 -82.70 -16.56
C GLU A 589 -11.51 -83.20 -16.21
N GLU A 590 -10.85 -82.54 -15.26
CA GLU A 590 -9.42 -82.76 -14.95
C GLU A 590 -9.19 -83.67 -13.73
N GLY A 591 -10.19 -83.88 -12.88
CA GLY A 591 -10.09 -84.66 -11.63
C GLY A 591 -9.52 -83.90 -10.43
N TYR A 592 -9.12 -82.64 -10.62
CA TYR A 592 -8.67 -81.71 -9.59
C TYR A 592 -8.88 -80.26 -10.07
N VAL A 593 -8.72 -79.30 -9.17
CA VAL A 593 -8.61 -77.87 -9.51
C VAL A 593 -7.41 -77.27 -8.81
N SER A 594 -6.63 -76.45 -9.51
CA SER A 594 -5.42 -75.81 -8.99
C SER A 594 -5.44 -74.30 -9.20
N THR A 595 -4.70 -73.54 -8.39
CA THR A 595 -4.43 -72.11 -8.62
C THR A 595 -3.67 -71.83 -9.92
N GLU A 596 -2.96 -72.82 -10.47
CA GLU A 596 -2.30 -72.70 -11.79
C GLU A 596 -3.33 -72.66 -12.95
N MET A 597 -4.54 -73.18 -12.73
CA MET A 597 -5.59 -73.16 -13.74
C MET A 597 -6.16 -71.74 -13.89
N ASP A 598 -6.71 -71.44 -15.07
CA ASP A 598 -7.35 -70.15 -15.36
C ASP A 598 -8.68 -70.02 -14.57
N LEU A 599 -8.55 -69.58 -13.32
CA LEU A 599 -9.68 -69.37 -12.42
C LEU A 599 -10.26 -67.97 -12.63
N PRO A 600 -11.60 -67.81 -12.65
CA PRO A 600 -12.26 -66.53 -12.93
C PRO A 600 -12.28 -65.58 -11.72
N VAL A 601 -11.19 -65.51 -10.96
CA VAL A 601 -10.94 -64.58 -9.84
C VAL A 601 -9.52 -64.01 -9.96
N GLN A 602 -9.21 -62.96 -9.21
CA GLN A 602 -7.83 -62.47 -9.17
C GLN A 602 -6.94 -63.53 -8.52
N ASP A 603 -5.71 -63.69 -9.00
CA ASP A 603 -4.75 -64.70 -8.52
C ASP A 603 -4.57 -64.66 -6.99
N THR A 604 -4.64 -63.46 -6.38
CA THR A 604 -4.55 -63.25 -4.92
C THR A 604 -5.71 -63.85 -4.12
N HIS A 605 -6.86 -64.10 -4.76
CA HIS A 605 -8.06 -64.67 -4.13
C HIS A 605 -8.27 -66.15 -4.50
N ALA A 606 -7.57 -66.64 -5.51
CA ALA A 606 -7.74 -67.99 -6.06
C ALA A 606 -7.53 -69.07 -4.98
N ALA A 607 -6.47 -68.94 -4.19
CA ALA A 607 -6.14 -69.89 -3.13
C ALA A 607 -7.22 -69.94 -2.03
N CYS A 608 -7.70 -68.78 -1.56
CA CYS A 608 -8.77 -68.71 -0.56
C CYS A 608 -10.10 -69.24 -1.12
N LEU A 609 -10.44 -68.92 -2.37
CA LEU A 609 -11.63 -69.45 -3.05
C LEU A 609 -11.62 -70.99 -3.09
N LEU A 610 -10.49 -71.59 -3.48
CA LEU A 610 -10.33 -73.04 -3.52
C LEU A 610 -10.43 -73.67 -2.13
N ALA A 611 -9.90 -73.01 -1.09
CA ALA A 611 -9.98 -73.50 0.28
C ALA A 611 -11.40 -73.46 0.86
N VAL A 612 -12.17 -72.42 0.57
CA VAL A 612 -13.59 -72.36 0.94
C VAL A 612 -14.40 -73.41 0.15
N TRP A 613 -14.08 -73.59 -1.13
CA TRP A 613 -14.76 -74.58 -1.96
C TRP A 613 -14.48 -76.02 -1.53
N SER A 614 -13.24 -76.35 -1.17
CA SER A 614 -12.88 -77.69 -0.67
C SER A 614 -13.61 -78.02 0.63
N ASP A 615 -13.75 -77.04 1.51
CA ASP A 615 -14.47 -77.20 2.79
C ASP A 615 -15.98 -77.42 2.58
N GLU A 616 -16.62 -76.68 1.65
CA GLU A 616 -18.03 -76.88 1.32
C GLU A 616 -18.31 -78.25 0.68
N THR A 617 -17.37 -78.74 -0.13
CA THR A 617 -17.53 -80.00 -0.89
C THR A 617 -17.01 -81.24 -0.16
N GLY A 618 -16.18 -81.07 0.86
CA GLY A 618 -15.47 -82.15 1.55
C GLY A 618 -14.30 -82.73 0.75
N TYR A 619 -13.83 -82.02 -0.28
CA TYR A 619 -12.62 -82.40 -1.02
C TYR A 619 -11.35 -82.09 -0.24
N GLY A 620 -10.27 -82.82 -0.54
CA GLY A 620 -8.96 -82.57 0.05
C GLY A 620 -8.31 -81.34 -0.59
N ILE A 621 -7.52 -80.61 0.19
CA ILE A 621 -6.74 -79.46 -0.26
C ILE A 621 -5.28 -79.57 0.19
N CYS A 622 -4.33 -79.19 -0.65
CA CYS A 622 -2.91 -79.19 -0.31
C CYS A 622 -2.11 -78.16 -1.11
N ARG A 623 -0.94 -77.75 -0.60
CA ARG A 623 0.09 -77.03 -1.38
C ARG A 623 0.98 -78.02 -2.11
N SER A 624 1.12 -77.90 -3.43
CA SER A 624 2.03 -78.69 -4.25
C SER A 624 2.84 -77.77 -5.16
N ASP A 625 4.18 -77.81 -5.06
CA ASP A 625 5.11 -77.02 -5.87
C ASP A 625 4.85 -75.49 -5.91
N GLY A 626 4.17 -74.95 -4.88
CA GLY A 626 3.83 -73.54 -4.75
C GLY A 626 2.36 -73.21 -5.06
N ASP A 627 1.63 -74.14 -5.67
CA ASP A 627 0.22 -74.01 -6.01
C ASP A 627 -0.70 -74.69 -5.00
N VAL A 628 -1.94 -74.21 -4.91
CA VAL A 628 -2.99 -74.81 -4.08
C VAL A 628 -3.86 -75.71 -4.95
N VAL A 629 -3.95 -76.98 -4.57
CA VAL A 629 -4.65 -78.04 -5.31
C VAL A 629 -5.78 -78.61 -4.48
N VAL A 630 -6.99 -78.62 -5.04
CA VAL A 630 -8.18 -79.29 -4.50
C VAL A 630 -8.40 -80.60 -5.27
N TYR A 631 -8.54 -81.71 -4.55
CA TYR A 631 -8.59 -83.07 -5.12
C TYR A 631 -9.59 -83.97 -4.38
N ASP A 632 -10.06 -85.02 -5.04
CA ASP A 632 -10.92 -86.04 -4.40
C ASP A 632 -10.04 -87.06 -3.66
N HIS A 633 -10.04 -86.98 -2.32
CA HIS A 633 -9.25 -87.87 -1.47
C HIS A 633 -9.60 -89.35 -1.66
N ASP A 634 -10.89 -89.68 -1.83
CA ASP A 634 -11.34 -91.07 -2.04
C ASP A 634 -10.93 -91.58 -3.43
N GLN A 635 -10.85 -90.70 -4.43
CA GLN A 635 -10.30 -91.03 -5.73
C GLN A 635 -8.80 -91.32 -5.64
N ILE A 636 -8.00 -90.45 -5.03
CA ILE A 636 -6.56 -90.69 -4.84
C ILE A 636 -6.32 -91.98 -4.05
N LYS A 637 -7.09 -92.24 -3.00
CA LYS A 637 -7.02 -93.50 -2.23
C LYS A 637 -7.29 -94.73 -3.09
N ARG A 638 -8.32 -94.69 -3.94
CA ARG A 638 -8.63 -95.79 -4.87
C ARG A 638 -7.53 -95.97 -5.92
N GLU A 639 -6.99 -94.90 -6.47
CA GLU A 639 -5.93 -94.93 -7.48
C GLU A 639 -4.65 -95.53 -6.90
N VAL A 640 -4.21 -95.06 -5.74
CA VAL A 640 -3.06 -95.63 -5.01
C VAL A 640 -3.30 -97.10 -4.67
N THR A 641 -4.48 -97.46 -4.16
CA THR A 641 -4.82 -98.86 -3.86
C THR A 641 -4.79 -99.74 -5.11
N ASN A 642 -5.28 -99.24 -6.25
CA ASN A 642 -5.25 -99.98 -7.52
C ASN A 642 -3.82 -100.18 -8.02
N VAL A 643 -2.94 -99.18 -7.85
CA VAL A 643 -1.52 -99.33 -8.17
C VAL A 643 -0.89 -100.42 -7.32
N LEU A 644 -1.08 -100.37 -6.01
CA LEU A 644 -0.57 -101.38 -5.07
C LEU A 644 -1.10 -102.79 -5.35
N ARG A 645 -2.32 -102.90 -5.91
CA ARG A 645 -2.97 -104.19 -6.17
C ARG A 645 -2.67 -104.80 -7.53
N TYR A 646 -2.48 -103.99 -8.56
CA TYR A 646 -2.46 -104.47 -9.95
C TYR A 646 -1.26 -104.01 -10.78
N ASN A 647 -0.53 -102.99 -10.37
CA ASN A 647 0.52 -102.36 -11.20
C ASN A 647 1.92 -102.45 -10.59
N ILE A 648 2.07 -102.98 -9.37
CA ILE A 648 3.35 -103.26 -8.74
C ILE A 648 3.42 -104.75 -8.44
N ASP A 649 4.40 -105.44 -9.04
CA ASP A 649 4.69 -106.84 -8.69
C ASP A 649 5.39 -106.91 -7.31
N PRO A 650 5.24 -108.01 -6.56
CA PRO A 650 5.90 -108.16 -5.26
C PRO A 650 7.42 -107.96 -5.36
N GLY A 651 7.97 -107.07 -4.54
CA GLY A 651 9.40 -106.73 -4.53
C GLY A 651 9.79 -105.56 -5.44
N ASP A 652 8.87 -105.03 -6.24
CA ASP A 652 9.11 -103.84 -7.06
C ASP A 652 8.79 -102.55 -6.30
N ARG A 653 9.47 -101.48 -6.72
CA ARG A 653 9.36 -100.13 -6.16
C ARG A 653 8.84 -99.16 -7.20
N VAL A 654 7.89 -98.32 -6.80
CA VAL A 654 7.42 -97.18 -7.61
C VAL A 654 7.74 -95.88 -6.88
N SER A 655 8.33 -94.92 -7.59
CA SER A 655 8.65 -93.61 -7.03
C SER A 655 7.39 -92.74 -6.88
N PHE A 656 7.38 -91.79 -5.94
CA PHE A 656 6.25 -90.86 -5.81
C PHE A 656 6.04 -90.00 -7.06
N ALA A 657 7.12 -89.66 -7.77
CA ALA A 657 7.06 -88.95 -9.05
C ALA A 657 6.36 -89.79 -10.13
N GLU A 658 6.64 -91.09 -10.19
CA GLU A 658 6.02 -92.02 -11.14
C GLU A 658 4.54 -92.27 -10.82
N LEU A 659 4.18 -92.31 -9.52
CA LEU A 659 2.78 -92.35 -9.08
C LEU A 659 2.01 -91.14 -9.59
N ARG A 660 2.51 -89.92 -9.32
CA ARG A 660 1.90 -88.68 -9.79
C ARG A 660 1.73 -88.64 -11.31
N GLN A 661 2.77 -89.03 -12.05
CA GLN A 661 2.78 -88.87 -13.50
C GLN A 661 1.86 -89.85 -14.24
N ASN A 662 1.80 -91.10 -13.78
CA ASN A 662 1.20 -92.18 -14.56
C ASN A 662 -0.11 -92.71 -13.99
N PHE A 663 -0.41 -92.45 -12.71
CA PHE A 663 -1.47 -93.16 -12.00
C PHE A 663 -2.43 -92.28 -11.20
N LEU A 664 -1.99 -91.09 -10.76
CA LEU A 664 -2.83 -90.19 -9.99
C LEU A 664 -3.53 -89.19 -10.90
N SER A 665 -4.80 -88.94 -10.59
CA SER A 665 -5.63 -87.93 -11.24
C SER A 665 -5.26 -86.50 -10.83
N ALA A 666 -4.59 -86.32 -9.68
CA ALA A 666 -4.22 -85.00 -9.17
C ALA A 666 -2.72 -84.92 -8.83
N PRO A 667 -2.09 -83.74 -9.03
CA PRO A 667 -0.69 -83.50 -8.68
C PRO A 667 -0.56 -83.23 -7.16
N VAL A 668 -0.70 -84.28 -6.34
CA VAL A 668 -0.61 -84.18 -4.88
C VAL A 668 0.82 -84.40 -4.36
N PRO A 669 1.24 -83.70 -3.28
CA PRO A 669 2.58 -83.84 -2.73
C PRO A 669 2.79 -85.22 -2.08
N ASP A 670 4.06 -85.60 -1.89
CA ASP A 670 4.41 -86.90 -1.29
C ASP A 670 3.75 -87.10 0.09
N SER A 671 3.53 -86.02 0.86
CA SER A 671 2.87 -86.08 2.18
C SER A 671 1.45 -86.64 2.08
N VAL A 672 0.67 -86.20 1.09
CA VAL A 672 -0.70 -86.70 0.84
C VAL A 672 -0.67 -88.17 0.41
N ILE A 673 0.24 -88.56 -0.48
CA ILE A 673 0.38 -89.97 -0.91
C ILE A 673 0.75 -90.85 0.29
N ARG A 674 1.66 -90.39 1.16
CA ARG A 674 2.04 -91.09 2.39
C ARG A 674 0.86 -91.23 3.34
N ASP A 675 0.11 -90.15 3.59
CA ASP A 675 -1.07 -90.19 4.45
C ASP A 675 -2.11 -91.21 3.96
N VAL A 676 -2.45 -91.14 2.67
CA VAL A 676 -3.37 -92.07 2.02
C VAL A 676 -2.93 -93.53 2.18
N VAL A 677 -1.66 -93.85 1.94
CA VAL A 677 -1.13 -95.21 2.10
C VAL A 677 -1.13 -95.65 3.57
N GLY A 678 -0.84 -94.73 4.50
CA GLY A 678 -0.94 -94.98 5.94
C GLY A 678 -2.36 -95.35 6.39
N GLY A 679 -3.37 -94.85 5.68
CA GLY A 679 -4.79 -95.15 5.90
C GLY A 679 -5.37 -96.34 5.10
N ILE A 680 -4.55 -97.12 4.38
CA ILE A 680 -4.97 -98.36 3.70
C ILE A 680 -4.77 -99.54 4.66
N ASP A 681 -5.87 -100.15 5.12
CA ASP A 681 -5.85 -101.28 6.05
C ASP A 681 -5.20 -102.54 5.43
N GLY A 682 -3.96 -102.84 5.83
CA GLY A 682 -3.36 -104.18 6.06
C GLY A 682 -3.37 -105.28 5.00
N GLU A 683 -4.11 -105.17 3.89
CA GLU A 683 -4.22 -106.23 2.87
C GLU A 683 -3.00 -106.27 1.92
N HIS A 684 -2.17 -105.23 1.94
CA HIS A 684 -0.95 -105.09 1.15
C HIS A 684 0.22 -104.70 2.07
N SER A 685 1.27 -105.50 2.15
CA SER A 685 2.46 -105.14 2.93
C SER A 685 3.32 -104.16 2.11
N VAL A 686 3.26 -102.88 2.47
CA VAL A 686 3.95 -101.80 1.76
C VAL A 686 4.91 -101.12 2.73
N THR A 687 6.15 -100.92 2.32
CA THR A 687 7.14 -100.13 3.04
C THR A 687 7.25 -98.77 2.35
N MET A 688 7.05 -97.70 3.11
CA MET A 688 7.33 -96.35 2.62
C MET A 688 8.82 -96.06 2.70
N THR A 689 9.37 -95.59 1.60
CA THR A 689 10.72 -95.05 1.53
C THR A 689 10.68 -93.53 1.44
N GLU A 690 11.85 -92.89 1.57
CA GLU A 690 11.96 -91.43 1.43
C GLU A 690 11.39 -90.93 0.09
N THR A 691 11.53 -91.70 -1.01
CA THR A 691 11.17 -91.25 -2.36
C THR A 691 10.17 -92.14 -3.12
N GLY A 692 9.51 -93.09 -2.45
CA GLY A 692 8.50 -93.95 -3.09
C GLY A 692 7.93 -95.07 -2.23
N LEU A 693 7.16 -95.95 -2.85
CA LEU A 693 6.52 -97.11 -2.23
C LEU A 693 7.18 -98.40 -2.71
N GLU A 694 7.43 -99.32 -1.79
CA GLU A 694 7.96 -100.67 -2.08
C GLU A 694 6.99 -101.71 -1.53
N THR A 695 6.58 -102.67 -2.37
CA THR A 695 5.73 -103.77 -1.91
C THR A 695 6.63 -104.90 -1.40
N ASN A 696 6.45 -105.38 -0.17
CA ASN A 696 7.30 -106.47 0.32
C ASN A 696 6.80 -107.81 -0.25
N GLU A 697 7.73 -108.71 -0.61
CA GLU A 697 7.41 -110.10 -0.96
C GLU A 697 6.65 -110.78 0.19
N HIS A 698 5.63 -111.58 -0.13
CA HIS A 698 5.01 -112.54 0.79
C HIS A 698 5.38 -113.96 0.42
#